data_AF-A0A838UHG4-F1
#
_entry.id   AF-A0A838UHG4-F1
#
_cell.length_a   1.000
_cell.length_b   1.000
_cell.length_c   1.000
_cell.angle_alpha   90.00
_cell.angle_beta   90.00
_cell.angle_gamma   90.00
#
_symmetry.space_group_name_H-M   'P 1'
#
loop_
_entity.id
_entity.type
_entity.pdbx_description
1 polymer ?
#
loop_
_entity_poly.entity_id
_entity_poly.type
_entity_poly.pdbx_seq_one_letter_code
_entity_poly.pdbx_strand_id
1 'polypeptide(L)'
;MGVALGADARVINSGRIYGGEGGGGGPSYGFLAAGGAGGVAARLLAGGTVINSGLIRGGDAGQDSNYGDFGDNGAIGGAGVVIGVSGAVTNRGTIEGGGGGLGFYGGAGGAGIVANGEVAISNSGTIQGGRGSRGTTLGTQGAMDRGQPGGVGGDGIDLSGAASATNTGAVTGGAGGDGGDGGYGGYRLAGADGVAGGAGVRLLGSGSLTNSGTVSGGAGGDGGGSYGAGVNAGGAGGDGVDIVAGGNVINRGVIIGGAGGLGGNDSYTGEIGPAGVQGDGVVLISGGSVTNTKGGLITGDTGVDAGGATAVTVTNFGTILGSGGTAVRFGSSADVLVVEAGCAFLGAVKGGGGTLDLDSGTGTLTGLLAGGSVTVSGSMAPTTFTNFATVEIGAAASFASVRKVTIGAGQSVIDSGSLDLGRAKTTVTNAGLIEAMGAGTVTIRGALKNTGTLSTNGGSLTVKGAVTGGGAATIGGGLLDLAAAFTENVTFTAAIGTLELGRSQHYGGSIFGFSTTGGTLLDLADIAFTGAGEATYSGNGKGGVLTVSDGTRTAHITLVGDYRNSTFVAASDGQGGVMIHDTATSAPPPPTAPSWVVSGASQRFIAALAGFRDPGGPASVWLEAHPGPSRSMLAGPRLAHVA
;
A
#
# COMPACT_ATOMS: atom_id res chain seq x y z
N MET A 1 10.31 18.91 -34.70
CA MET A 1 10.63 17.58 -34.11
C MET A 1 12.02 17.19 -34.58
N GLY A 2 12.86 16.61 -33.71
CA GLY A 2 14.22 16.19 -34.06
C GLY A 2 14.27 14.86 -34.84
N VAL A 3 13.75 13.79 -34.26
CA VAL A 3 13.74 12.43 -34.84
C VAL A 3 12.39 11.73 -34.61
N ALA A 4 11.85 11.07 -35.64
CA ALA A 4 10.68 10.20 -35.56
C ALA A 4 11.05 8.77 -35.96
N LEU A 5 10.66 7.79 -35.14
CA LEU A 5 10.96 6.37 -35.37
C LEU A 5 9.68 5.55 -35.53
N GLY A 6 9.69 4.67 -36.53
CA GLY A 6 8.71 3.60 -36.68
C GLY A 6 9.10 2.34 -35.89
N ALA A 7 8.36 1.26 -36.10
CA ALA A 7 8.60 -0.03 -35.46
C ALA A 7 10.02 -0.55 -35.71
N ASP A 8 10.61 -1.15 -34.66
CA ASP A 8 11.93 -1.77 -34.63
C ASP A 8 13.15 -0.85 -34.90
N ALA A 9 12.93 0.45 -35.04
CA ALA A 9 14.02 1.39 -35.26
C ALA A 9 14.81 1.68 -33.98
N ARG A 10 16.14 1.83 -34.13
CA ARG A 10 17.07 2.10 -33.03
C ARG A 10 17.81 3.42 -33.25
N VAL A 11 17.74 4.31 -32.26
CA VAL A 11 18.56 5.54 -32.21
C VAL A 11 19.67 5.34 -31.20
N ILE A 12 20.91 5.60 -31.64
CA ILE A 12 22.08 5.62 -30.77
C ILE A 12 22.65 7.03 -30.80
N ASN A 13 22.54 7.74 -29.69
CA ASN A 13 23.03 9.10 -29.55
C ASN A 13 24.27 9.16 -28.66
N SER A 14 25.35 9.73 -29.18
CA SER A 14 26.54 10.16 -28.42
C SER A 14 26.82 11.67 -28.56
N GLY A 15 25.98 12.38 -29.31
CA GLY A 15 26.10 13.80 -29.60
C GLY A 15 24.95 14.60 -28.98
N ARG A 16 24.27 15.42 -29.80
CA ARG A 16 23.15 16.26 -29.37
C ARG A 16 21.96 16.07 -30.30
N ILE A 17 20.77 15.86 -29.74
CA ILE A 17 19.49 15.84 -30.46
C ILE A 17 18.59 16.90 -29.84
N TYR A 18 18.05 17.80 -30.66
CA TYR A 18 17.17 18.87 -30.22
C TYR A 18 15.78 18.75 -30.84
N GLY A 19 14.77 19.08 -30.05
CA GLY A 19 13.46 19.44 -30.55
C GLY A 19 13.52 20.72 -31.38
N GLY A 20 12.47 20.98 -32.17
CA GLY A 20 12.37 22.27 -32.86
C GLY A 20 11.86 23.31 -31.87
N GLU A 21 12.46 24.50 -31.83
CA GLU A 21 11.96 25.61 -31.03
C GLU A 21 10.58 26.07 -31.50
N GLY A 22 9.74 26.53 -30.57
CA GLY A 22 8.46 27.14 -30.90
C GLY A 22 8.64 28.47 -31.64
N GLY A 23 7.87 28.69 -32.71
CA GLY A 23 7.88 29.98 -33.43
C GLY A 23 7.37 31.12 -32.54
N GLY A 24 7.95 32.31 -32.65
CA GLY A 24 7.44 33.48 -31.94
C GLY A 24 6.07 33.93 -32.46
N GLY A 25 5.21 34.44 -31.58
CA GLY A 25 3.97 35.11 -31.97
C GLY A 25 4.30 36.36 -32.78
N GLY A 26 3.81 36.49 -34.02
CA GLY A 26 4.10 37.63 -34.88
C GLY A 26 3.35 38.90 -34.44
N PRO A 27 3.87 40.11 -34.71
CA PRO A 27 3.15 41.35 -34.43
C PRO A 27 2.02 41.53 -35.46
N SER A 28 0.84 41.02 -35.16
CA SER A 28 -0.35 41.26 -35.99
C SER A 28 -1.21 42.37 -35.38
N TYR A 29 -1.36 43.47 -36.12
CA TYR A 29 -2.30 44.56 -35.84
C TYR A 29 -3.73 44.00 -35.69
N GLY A 30 -4.15 43.70 -34.46
CA GLY A 30 -5.54 43.47 -34.07
C GLY A 30 -6.01 42.02 -33.90
N PHE A 31 -5.18 41.00 -34.17
CA PHE A 31 -5.45 39.59 -33.79
C PHE A 31 -4.13 38.89 -33.50
N LEU A 32 -3.89 38.49 -32.26
CA LEU A 32 -2.62 37.95 -31.77
C LEU A 32 -2.51 36.44 -32.06
N ALA A 33 -1.28 35.97 -32.25
CA ALA A 33 -0.97 34.56 -32.42
C ALA A 33 -0.07 34.12 -31.26
N ALA A 34 -0.55 33.21 -30.42
CA ALA A 34 0.23 32.60 -29.37
C ALA A 34 1.55 32.01 -29.91
N GLY A 35 2.59 32.05 -29.07
CA GLY A 35 3.85 31.37 -29.35
C GLY A 35 3.63 29.90 -29.71
N GLY A 36 4.46 29.35 -30.59
CA GLY A 36 4.43 27.94 -30.95
C GLY A 36 4.89 27.05 -29.80
N ALA A 37 4.32 25.85 -29.68
CA ALA A 37 4.82 24.85 -28.74
C ALA A 37 6.23 24.37 -29.12
N GLY A 38 7.01 24.02 -28.10
CA GLY A 38 8.29 23.37 -28.29
C GLY A 38 8.13 21.98 -28.90
N GLY A 39 9.00 21.63 -29.83
CA GLY A 39 8.99 20.36 -30.52
C GLY A 39 9.60 19.23 -29.70
N VAL A 40 9.07 18.02 -29.85
CA VAL A 40 9.68 16.82 -29.26
C VAL A 40 11.03 16.50 -29.92
N ALA A 41 12.05 16.17 -29.13
CA ALA A 41 13.38 15.85 -29.66
C ALA A 41 13.42 14.46 -30.32
N ALA A 42 12.92 13.43 -29.64
CA ALA A 42 12.81 12.08 -30.20
C ALA A 42 11.42 11.48 -29.93
N ARG A 43 10.75 10.96 -30.97
CA ARG A 43 9.45 10.30 -30.84
C ARG A 43 9.47 8.88 -31.41
N LEU A 44 8.94 7.94 -30.64
CA LEU A 44 8.73 6.55 -31.02
C LEU A 44 7.23 6.31 -31.12
N LEU A 45 6.75 5.95 -32.31
CA LEU A 45 5.32 5.84 -32.57
C LEU A 45 4.77 4.46 -32.14
N ALA A 46 5.47 3.37 -32.47
CA ALA A 46 5.13 2.02 -32.03
C ALA A 46 6.37 1.13 -32.12
N GLY A 47 6.91 0.66 -31.00
CA GLY A 47 8.17 -0.09 -30.96
C GLY A 47 9.43 0.78 -31.13
N GLY A 48 10.60 0.15 -30.98
CA GLY A 48 11.91 0.77 -31.16
C GLY A 48 12.69 1.04 -29.86
N THR A 49 13.93 1.52 -30.00
CA THR A 49 14.83 1.74 -28.85
C THR A 49 15.64 3.04 -29.00
N VAL A 50 15.67 3.85 -27.93
CA VAL A 50 16.60 4.98 -27.78
C VAL A 50 17.73 4.57 -26.86
N ILE A 51 18.97 4.68 -27.33
CA ILE A 51 20.17 4.53 -26.51
C ILE A 51 20.90 5.86 -26.51
N ASN A 52 20.90 6.52 -25.35
CA ASN A 52 21.50 7.83 -25.19
C ASN A 52 22.75 7.77 -24.31
N SER A 53 23.82 8.37 -24.79
CA SER A 53 25.05 8.69 -24.05
C SER A 53 25.47 10.16 -24.21
N GLY A 54 24.73 10.93 -25.01
CA GLY A 54 24.91 12.37 -25.21
C GLY A 54 23.75 13.16 -24.61
N LEU A 55 23.36 14.26 -25.27
CA LEU A 55 22.23 15.10 -24.88
C LEU A 55 21.04 14.87 -25.83
N ILE A 56 19.84 14.72 -25.27
CA ILE A 56 18.56 14.82 -25.97
C ILE A 56 17.74 15.89 -25.26
N ARG A 57 17.33 16.96 -25.94
CA ARG A 57 16.58 18.06 -25.32
C ARG A 57 15.38 18.47 -26.16
N GLY A 58 14.20 18.51 -25.57
CA GLY A 58 13.00 19.07 -26.19
C GLY A 58 13.18 20.55 -26.52
N GLY A 59 12.52 21.04 -27.58
CA GLY A 59 12.61 22.46 -27.95
C GLY A 59 11.90 23.32 -26.91
N ASP A 60 12.41 24.51 -26.65
CA ASP A 60 11.72 25.49 -25.82
C ASP A 60 10.50 26.03 -26.60
N ALA A 61 9.50 26.51 -25.86
CA ALA A 61 8.33 27.12 -26.47
C ALA A 61 8.63 28.55 -26.96
N GLY A 62 7.88 28.96 -27.97
CA GLY A 62 8.00 30.28 -28.58
C GLY A 62 7.54 31.39 -27.65
N GLN A 63 8.16 32.55 -27.80
CA GLN A 63 7.86 33.76 -27.06
C GLN A 63 6.73 34.54 -27.76
N ASP A 64 5.76 35.05 -27.01
CA ASP A 64 4.88 36.11 -27.52
C ASP A 64 5.64 37.45 -27.57
N SER A 65 5.62 38.12 -28.72
CA SER A 65 6.36 39.36 -28.94
C SER A 65 5.59 40.62 -28.54
N ASN A 66 4.29 40.52 -28.24
CA ASN A 66 3.47 41.66 -27.81
C ASN A 66 3.18 41.60 -26.30
N TYR A 67 4.10 42.19 -25.53
CA TYR A 67 4.18 42.22 -24.06
C TYR A 67 3.05 42.99 -23.33
N GLY A 68 1.84 43.07 -23.90
CA GLY A 68 0.85 44.04 -23.40
C GLY A 68 -0.60 43.86 -23.82
N ASP A 69 -1.02 42.70 -24.31
CA ASP A 69 -2.43 42.49 -24.68
C ASP A 69 -3.04 41.26 -23.99
N PHE A 70 -4.34 41.34 -23.71
CA PHE A 70 -5.05 40.39 -22.84
C PHE A 70 -5.39 39.10 -23.59
N GLY A 71 -4.80 37.95 -23.20
CA GLY A 71 -5.38 36.64 -23.51
C GLY A 71 -4.43 35.49 -23.86
N ASP A 72 -3.16 35.74 -24.18
CA ASP A 72 -2.29 34.69 -24.73
C ASP A 72 -1.44 34.01 -23.63
N ASN A 73 -1.73 32.75 -23.37
CA ASN A 73 -0.93 31.90 -22.49
C ASN A 73 0.39 31.53 -23.18
N GLY A 74 1.49 31.54 -22.43
CA GLY A 74 2.76 31.03 -22.90
C GLY A 74 2.66 29.57 -23.34
N ALA A 75 3.35 29.22 -24.42
CA ALA A 75 3.29 27.89 -24.98
C ALA A 75 4.07 26.87 -24.14
N ILE A 76 3.75 25.58 -24.31
CA ILE A 76 4.37 24.48 -23.57
C ILE A 76 5.69 24.08 -24.25
N GLY A 77 6.72 23.84 -23.45
CA GLY A 77 7.99 23.28 -23.91
C GLY A 77 7.84 21.85 -24.46
N GLY A 78 8.70 21.48 -25.41
CA GLY A 78 8.69 20.16 -26.01
C GLY A 78 9.25 19.10 -25.07
N ALA A 79 8.74 17.88 -25.13
CA ALA A 79 9.34 16.78 -24.39
C ALA A 79 10.68 16.33 -24.99
N GLY A 80 11.60 15.82 -24.17
CA GLY A 80 12.85 15.23 -24.65
C GLY A 80 12.57 13.99 -25.50
N VAL A 81 11.97 12.97 -24.87
CA VAL A 81 11.57 11.72 -25.54
C VAL A 81 10.09 11.45 -25.34
N VAL A 82 9.38 11.05 -26.40
CA VAL A 82 7.98 10.58 -26.31
C VAL A 82 7.86 9.19 -26.92
N ILE A 83 7.24 8.26 -26.19
CA ILE A 83 6.95 6.90 -26.65
C ILE A 83 5.45 6.67 -26.62
N GLY A 84 4.87 6.40 -27.79
CA GLY A 84 3.43 6.34 -27.99
C GLY A 84 2.77 5.04 -27.51
N VAL A 85 3.29 3.88 -27.94
CA VAL A 85 2.61 2.59 -27.71
C VAL A 85 3.51 1.57 -27.01
N SER A 86 4.73 1.38 -27.50
CA SER A 86 5.72 0.51 -26.87
C SER A 86 7.13 0.92 -27.27
N GLY A 87 8.14 0.53 -26.48
CA GLY A 87 9.54 0.79 -26.81
C GLY A 87 10.45 0.77 -25.59
N ALA A 88 11.72 1.07 -25.79
CA ALA A 88 12.70 1.14 -24.71
C ALA A 88 13.59 2.38 -24.78
N VAL A 89 13.97 2.91 -23.61
CA VAL A 89 14.98 3.96 -23.47
C VAL A 89 16.08 3.46 -22.56
N THR A 90 17.32 3.51 -23.03
CA THR A 90 18.51 3.34 -22.19
C THR A 90 19.27 4.67 -22.17
N ASN A 91 19.28 5.33 -21.02
CA ASN A 91 19.96 6.60 -20.84
C ASN A 91 21.20 6.47 -19.94
N ARG A 92 22.35 6.87 -20.49
CA ARG A 92 23.62 7.07 -19.79
C ARG A 92 24.12 8.52 -19.89
N GLY A 93 23.46 9.34 -20.72
CA GLY A 93 23.74 10.75 -20.90
C GLY A 93 22.67 11.61 -20.24
N THR A 94 22.27 12.69 -20.91
CA THR A 94 21.25 13.63 -20.42
C THR A 94 20.03 13.65 -21.34
N ILE A 95 18.83 13.60 -20.76
CA ILE A 95 17.55 13.83 -21.46
C ILE A 95 16.81 14.96 -20.75
N GLU A 96 16.42 16.00 -21.48
CA GLU A 96 15.80 17.21 -20.94
C GLU A 96 14.49 17.55 -21.68
N GLY A 97 13.49 18.02 -20.94
CA GLY A 97 12.37 18.75 -21.51
C GLY A 97 12.75 20.19 -21.87
N GLY A 98 12.04 20.77 -22.83
CA GLY A 98 12.18 22.18 -23.20
C GLY A 98 11.49 23.10 -22.21
N GLY A 99 11.96 24.34 -22.10
CA GLY A 99 11.34 25.38 -21.28
C GLY A 99 10.01 25.87 -21.85
N GLY A 100 9.14 26.37 -20.98
CA GLY A 100 7.93 27.07 -21.42
C GLY A 100 8.23 28.41 -22.10
N GLY A 101 7.30 28.87 -22.94
CA GLY A 101 7.38 30.16 -23.60
C GLY A 101 6.80 31.27 -22.74
N LEU A 102 7.32 32.50 -22.84
CA LEU A 102 6.73 33.67 -22.19
C LEU A 102 5.44 34.04 -22.93
N GLY A 103 4.43 34.36 -22.14
CA GLY A 103 3.16 34.92 -22.57
C GLY A 103 2.56 35.72 -21.41
N PHE A 104 1.30 36.13 -21.53
CA PHE A 104 0.60 36.81 -20.43
C PHE A 104 0.70 35.97 -19.14
N TYR A 105 0.33 34.69 -19.21
CA TYR A 105 0.72 33.66 -18.24
C TYR A 105 1.96 32.92 -18.72
N GLY A 106 2.82 32.50 -17.79
CA GLY A 106 3.99 31.69 -18.16
C GLY A 106 3.59 30.33 -18.73
N GLY A 107 4.20 29.93 -19.84
CA GLY A 107 4.08 28.60 -20.41
C GLY A 107 4.75 27.52 -19.56
N ALA A 108 4.19 26.31 -19.58
CA ALA A 108 4.71 25.16 -18.85
C ALA A 108 5.97 24.55 -19.49
N GLY A 109 6.83 23.96 -18.67
CA GLY A 109 7.95 23.15 -19.16
C GLY A 109 7.50 21.81 -19.75
N GLY A 110 8.25 21.29 -20.71
CA GLY A 110 8.04 19.95 -21.27
C GLY A 110 8.61 18.86 -20.37
N ALA A 111 8.11 17.63 -20.46
CA ALA A 111 8.67 16.51 -19.70
C ALA A 111 10.02 16.02 -20.27
N GLY A 112 10.87 15.43 -19.42
CA GLY A 112 12.08 14.76 -19.91
C GLY A 112 11.73 13.56 -20.80
N ILE A 113 10.94 12.63 -20.26
CA ILE A 113 10.39 11.48 -21.00
C ILE A 113 8.89 11.37 -20.77
N VAL A 114 8.12 11.11 -21.83
CA VAL A 114 6.70 10.71 -21.76
C VAL A 114 6.54 9.30 -22.32
N ALA A 115 5.96 8.39 -21.54
CA ALA A 115 5.73 6.99 -21.89
C ALA A 115 4.26 6.61 -21.77
N ASN A 116 3.57 6.51 -22.92
CA ASN A 116 2.12 6.32 -22.99
C ASN A 116 1.63 4.87 -23.08
N GLY A 117 2.54 3.89 -23.11
CA GLY A 117 2.18 2.48 -23.26
C GLY A 117 3.15 1.55 -22.53
N GLU A 118 3.41 0.38 -23.10
CA GLU A 118 4.33 -0.61 -22.49
C GLU A 118 5.79 -0.24 -22.82
N VAL A 119 6.40 0.54 -21.93
CA VAL A 119 7.72 1.12 -22.15
C VAL A 119 8.68 0.71 -21.05
N ALA A 120 9.90 0.33 -21.42
CA ALA A 120 10.99 0.07 -20.48
C ALA A 120 12.02 1.21 -20.51
N ILE A 121 12.16 1.94 -19.40
CA ILE A 121 13.15 3.00 -19.24
C ILE A 121 14.25 2.50 -18.30
N SER A 122 15.50 2.55 -18.73
CA SER A 122 16.68 2.32 -17.89
C SER A 122 17.52 3.59 -17.87
N ASN A 123 17.60 4.23 -16.71
CA ASN A 123 18.38 5.44 -16.50
C ASN A 123 19.59 5.19 -15.60
N SER A 124 20.76 5.60 -16.07
CA SER A 124 22.01 5.70 -15.29
C SER A 124 22.68 7.06 -15.47
N GLY A 125 22.10 7.94 -16.28
CA GLY A 125 22.52 9.33 -16.45
C GLY A 125 21.52 10.29 -15.81
N THR A 126 21.25 11.41 -16.47
CA THR A 126 20.32 12.46 -16.00
C THR A 126 19.08 12.50 -16.87
N ILE A 127 17.91 12.59 -16.24
CA ILE A 127 16.64 12.93 -16.89
C ILE A 127 16.05 14.13 -16.16
N GLN A 128 15.68 15.18 -16.88
CA GLN A 128 15.16 16.42 -16.27
C GLN A 128 13.94 16.97 -17.02
N GLY A 129 12.93 17.41 -16.28
CA GLY A 129 11.82 18.18 -16.82
C GLY A 129 12.21 19.62 -17.14
N GLY A 130 11.56 20.21 -18.14
CA GLY A 130 11.77 21.59 -18.55
C GLY A 130 11.25 22.59 -17.52
N ARG A 131 11.86 23.79 -17.46
CA ARG A 131 11.42 24.85 -16.55
C ARG A 131 10.15 25.54 -17.06
N GLY A 132 9.22 25.85 -16.16
CA GLY A 132 8.13 26.77 -16.43
C GLY A 132 8.64 28.20 -16.63
N SER A 133 8.04 28.96 -17.53
CA SER A 133 8.46 30.34 -17.77
C SER A 133 7.88 31.31 -16.74
N ARG A 134 8.50 32.47 -16.59
CA ARG A 134 8.03 33.53 -15.69
C ARG A 134 6.75 34.17 -16.23
N GLY A 135 5.83 34.55 -15.35
CA GLY A 135 4.67 35.36 -15.72
C GLY A 135 5.05 36.82 -15.98
N THR A 136 4.31 37.51 -16.82
CA THR A 136 4.66 38.89 -17.23
C THR A 136 4.17 39.96 -16.25
N THR A 137 4.69 41.17 -16.44
CA THR A 137 4.21 42.42 -15.82
C THR A 137 3.73 43.34 -16.95
N LEU A 138 2.44 43.66 -17.00
CA LEU A 138 1.93 44.64 -17.96
C LEU A 138 2.36 46.06 -17.59
N GLY A 139 2.65 46.86 -18.62
CA GLY A 139 3.05 48.27 -18.50
C GLY A 139 2.49 49.16 -19.60
N THR A 140 1.26 48.92 -20.08
CA THR A 140 0.57 49.85 -20.97
C THR A 140 -0.37 50.76 -20.17
N GLN A 141 -0.18 52.07 -20.34
CA GLN A 141 -0.95 53.14 -19.68
C GLN A 141 -2.44 52.83 -19.64
N GLY A 142 -2.95 52.44 -18.46
CA GLY A 142 -4.38 52.44 -18.14
C GLY A 142 -5.04 51.09 -17.86
N ALA A 143 -4.35 49.94 -17.96
CA ALA A 143 -4.98 48.64 -17.73
C ALA A 143 -4.12 47.68 -16.88
N MET A 144 -4.47 47.58 -15.58
CA MET A 144 -4.02 46.60 -14.57
C MET A 144 -2.53 46.17 -14.63
N ASP A 145 -1.67 46.93 -13.96
CA ASP A 145 -0.25 46.62 -13.70
C ASP A 145 -0.06 45.50 -12.63
N ARG A 146 -0.82 44.41 -12.70
CA ARG A 146 -0.68 43.24 -11.82
C ARG A 146 0.23 42.20 -12.44
N GLY A 147 1.11 41.63 -11.62
CA GLY A 147 1.91 40.47 -12.01
C GLY A 147 1.02 39.27 -12.36
N GLN A 148 1.47 38.46 -13.32
CA GLN A 148 0.77 37.24 -13.72
C GLN A 148 1.52 35.98 -13.22
N PRO A 149 0.81 34.86 -12.99
CA PRO A 149 1.44 33.58 -12.67
C PRO A 149 2.41 33.11 -13.77
N GLY A 150 3.49 32.46 -13.33
CA GLY A 150 4.39 31.70 -14.21
C GLY A 150 3.77 30.40 -14.72
N GLY A 151 4.60 29.58 -15.38
CA GLY A 151 4.24 28.25 -15.83
C GLY A 151 4.67 27.16 -14.86
N VAL A 152 4.01 26.01 -14.89
CA VAL A 152 4.44 24.84 -14.11
C VAL A 152 5.73 24.23 -14.68
N GLY A 153 6.55 23.65 -13.82
CA GLY A 153 7.66 22.81 -14.26
C GLY A 153 7.17 21.51 -14.92
N GLY A 154 7.90 21.04 -15.93
CA GLY A 154 7.63 19.74 -16.56
C GLY A 154 8.10 18.58 -15.69
N ASP A 155 7.50 17.40 -15.82
CA ASP A 155 7.95 16.22 -15.06
C ASP A 155 9.28 15.68 -15.59
N GLY A 156 10.08 15.02 -14.74
CA GLY A 156 11.26 14.29 -15.19
C GLY A 156 10.86 13.13 -16.12
N ILE A 157 10.00 12.24 -15.60
CA ILE A 157 9.41 11.13 -16.35
C ILE A 157 7.90 11.09 -16.09
N ASP A 158 7.11 11.03 -17.15
CA ASP A 158 5.66 10.80 -17.11
C ASP A 158 5.34 9.40 -17.67
N LEU A 159 4.74 8.55 -16.83
CA LEU A 159 4.38 7.16 -17.12
C LEU A 159 2.85 7.02 -17.12
N SER A 160 2.21 7.15 -18.28
CA SER A 160 0.75 7.12 -18.42
C SER A 160 0.17 5.77 -18.87
N GLY A 161 1.03 4.84 -19.28
CA GLY A 161 0.67 3.44 -19.52
C GLY A 161 1.20 2.48 -18.45
N ALA A 162 1.22 1.17 -18.77
CA ALA A 162 1.88 0.14 -17.95
C ALA A 162 3.42 0.18 -18.07
N ALA A 163 4.00 1.37 -18.16
CA ALA A 163 5.43 1.58 -18.36
C ALA A 163 6.22 1.31 -17.07
N SER A 164 7.48 0.90 -17.22
CA SER A 164 8.41 0.70 -16.11
C SER A 164 9.66 1.57 -16.28
N ALA A 165 10.11 2.16 -15.18
CA ALA A 165 11.35 2.91 -15.10
C ALA A 165 12.27 2.30 -14.05
N THR A 166 13.51 1.99 -14.44
CA THR A 166 14.60 1.65 -13.53
C THR A 166 15.60 2.80 -13.50
N ASN A 167 15.79 3.41 -12.35
CA ASN A 167 16.70 4.53 -12.16
C ASN A 167 17.89 4.14 -11.28
N THR A 168 19.10 4.37 -11.78
CA THR A 168 20.37 4.30 -11.03
C THR A 168 21.14 5.62 -11.09
N GLY A 169 20.66 6.58 -11.89
CA GLY A 169 21.21 7.92 -12.03
C GLY A 169 20.34 8.97 -11.34
N ALA A 170 20.16 10.12 -11.99
CA ALA A 170 19.33 11.22 -11.51
C ALA A 170 18.08 11.41 -12.37
N VAL A 171 16.93 11.60 -11.73
CA VAL A 171 15.70 12.07 -12.35
C VAL A 171 15.22 13.30 -11.57
N THR A 172 14.91 14.40 -12.26
CA THR A 172 14.51 15.65 -11.60
C THR A 172 13.35 16.32 -12.34
N GLY A 173 12.33 16.74 -11.59
CA GLY A 173 11.28 17.59 -12.13
C GLY A 173 11.83 18.96 -12.55
N GLY A 174 11.18 19.60 -13.50
CA GLY A 174 11.48 20.96 -13.91
C GLY A 174 11.06 21.96 -12.84
N ALA A 175 11.79 23.07 -12.71
CA ALA A 175 11.39 24.10 -11.77
C ALA A 175 10.15 24.86 -12.27
N GLY A 176 9.34 25.35 -11.33
CA GLY A 176 8.25 26.25 -11.60
C GLY A 176 8.73 27.61 -12.13
N GLY A 177 7.84 28.30 -12.80
CA GLY A 177 8.02 29.67 -13.24
C GLY A 177 7.74 30.65 -12.12
N ASP A 178 8.53 31.73 -12.08
CA ASP A 178 8.37 32.78 -11.09
C ASP A 178 7.11 33.60 -11.40
N GLY A 179 6.53 34.20 -10.36
CA GLY A 179 5.47 35.18 -10.50
C GLY A 179 5.97 36.45 -11.20
N GLY A 180 5.09 37.07 -11.98
CA GLY A 180 5.31 38.40 -12.53
C GLY A 180 5.34 39.44 -11.42
N ASP A 181 6.15 40.49 -11.59
CA ASP A 181 6.19 41.62 -10.65
C ASP A 181 4.97 42.53 -10.84
N GLY A 182 4.57 43.26 -9.81
CA GLY A 182 3.67 44.41 -9.93
C GLY A 182 4.40 45.63 -10.51
N GLY A 183 3.70 46.49 -11.24
CA GLY A 183 4.30 47.65 -11.90
C GLY A 183 4.82 48.74 -10.93
N TYR A 184 5.94 49.39 -11.28
CA TYR A 184 6.52 50.53 -10.56
C TYR A 184 5.91 51.86 -11.07
N GLY A 185 4.66 52.13 -10.69
CA GLY A 185 3.88 53.24 -11.27
C GLY A 185 3.17 54.14 -10.26
N GLY A 186 3.68 54.32 -9.03
CA GLY A 186 3.05 55.18 -8.00
C GLY A 186 1.70 54.69 -7.44
N TYR A 187 1.10 53.69 -8.07
CA TYR A 187 -0.08 52.97 -7.59
C TYR A 187 0.33 51.73 -6.78
N ARG A 188 -0.51 51.34 -5.83
CA ARG A 188 -0.33 50.10 -5.05
C ARG A 188 -0.66 48.90 -5.94
N LEU A 189 0.35 48.17 -6.41
CA LEU A 189 0.20 47.14 -7.44
C LEU A 189 0.84 45.81 -7.00
N ALA A 190 0.05 44.73 -7.10
CA ALA A 190 0.42 43.40 -6.64
C ALA A 190 1.17 42.62 -7.73
N GLY A 191 2.24 41.92 -7.35
CA GLY A 191 2.81 40.83 -8.12
C GLY A 191 1.91 39.58 -8.13
N ALA A 192 2.46 38.46 -8.61
CA ALA A 192 1.81 37.15 -8.57
C ALA A 192 2.59 36.15 -7.72
N ASP A 193 1.90 35.11 -7.26
CA ASP A 193 2.54 33.97 -6.63
C ASP A 193 3.43 33.20 -7.62
N GLY A 194 4.47 32.56 -7.09
CA GLY A 194 5.26 31.59 -7.84
C GLY A 194 4.47 30.32 -8.13
N VAL A 195 4.93 29.56 -9.13
CA VAL A 195 4.19 28.38 -9.62
C VAL A 195 4.92 27.09 -9.28
N ALA A 196 4.19 25.97 -9.22
CA ALA A 196 4.73 24.70 -8.76
C ALA A 196 5.83 24.13 -9.68
N GLY A 197 6.80 23.45 -9.06
CA GLY A 197 7.73 22.56 -9.77
C GLY A 197 7.04 21.30 -10.30
N GLY A 198 7.63 20.67 -11.30
CA GLY A 198 7.19 19.39 -11.83
C GLY A 198 7.61 18.22 -10.94
N ALA A 199 6.96 17.07 -11.08
CA ALA A 199 7.33 15.87 -10.33
C ALA A 199 8.65 15.28 -10.87
N GLY A 200 9.40 14.57 -10.01
CA GLY A 200 10.51 13.76 -10.49
C GLY A 200 10.02 12.67 -11.43
N VAL A 201 9.09 11.85 -10.93
CA VAL A 201 8.39 10.83 -11.73
C VAL A 201 6.88 10.90 -11.44
N ARG A 202 6.07 10.88 -12.49
CA ARG A 202 4.62 10.76 -12.39
C ARG A 202 4.15 9.42 -12.97
N LEU A 203 3.31 8.72 -12.21
CA LEU A 203 2.69 7.44 -12.54
C LEU A 203 1.18 7.67 -12.73
N LEU A 204 0.77 7.94 -13.98
CA LEU A 204 -0.61 8.19 -14.39
C LEU A 204 -1.41 6.91 -14.69
N GLY A 205 -0.75 5.76 -14.81
CA GLY A 205 -1.37 4.44 -14.98
C GLY A 205 -0.72 3.40 -14.08
N SER A 206 -0.92 2.10 -14.35
CA SER A 206 -0.36 0.99 -13.55
C SER A 206 1.15 0.78 -13.71
N GLY A 207 1.91 1.85 -13.96
CA GLY A 207 3.34 1.81 -14.18
C GLY A 207 4.13 1.43 -12.92
N SER A 208 5.44 1.25 -13.09
CA SER A 208 6.34 0.96 -11.97
C SER A 208 7.64 1.75 -12.02
N LEU A 209 8.15 2.10 -10.85
CA LEU A 209 9.46 2.73 -10.67
C LEU A 209 10.30 1.85 -9.74
N THR A 210 11.48 1.44 -10.20
CA THR A 210 12.54 0.91 -9.34
C THR A 210 13.67 1.93 -9.27
N ASN A 211 13.83 2.58 -8.13
CA ASN A 211 14.86 3.59 -7.92
C ASN A 211 15.99 3.05 -7.04
N SER A 212 17.23 3.12 -7.53
CA SER A 212 18.47 2.95 -6.76
C SER A 212 19.38 4.19 -6.87
N GLY A 213 18.97 5.20 -7.62
CA GLY A 213 19.65 6.49 -7.75
C GLY A 213 18.93 7.59 -6.98
N THR A 214 18.88 8.79 -7.53
CA THR A 214 18.13 9.93 -6.98
C THR A 214 16.94 10.27 -7.87
N VAL A 215 15.77 10.43 -7.26
CA VAL A 215 14.60 11.06 -7.87
C VAL A 215 14.24 12.29 -7.04
N SER A 216 14.08 13.44 -7.69
CA SER A 216 13.74 14.70 -7.02
C SER A 216 12.61 15.41 -7.74
N GLY A 217 11.67 15.97 -6.98
CA GLY A 217 10.78 16.98 -7.52
C GLY A 217 11.54 18.25 -7.93
N GLY A 218 10.94 19.03 -8.81
CA GLY A 218 11.45 20.34 -9.23
C GLY A 218 11.19 21.40 -8.16
N ALA A 219 12.02 22.45 -8.11
CA ALA A 219 11.77 23.56 -7.20
C ALA A 219 10.53 24.38 -7.62
N GLY A 220 9.82 24.95 -6.67
CA GLY A 220 8.80 25.96 -6.96
C GLY A 220 9.43 27.27 -7.47
N GLY A 221 8.67 28.03 -8.26
CA GLY A 221 9.07 29.36 -8.69
C GLY A 221 8.94 30.39 -7.59
N ASP A 222 9.67 31.49 -7.67
CA ASP A 222 9.61 32.56 -6.66
C ASP A 222 8.34 33.42 -6.84
N GLY A 223 7.83 34.00 -5.75
CA GLY A 223 6.78 35.01 -5.80
C GLY A 223 7.28 36.32 -6.40
N GLY A 224 6.46 36.97 -7.22
CA GLY A 224 6.76 38.27 -7.82
C GLY A 224 6.78 39.40 -6.79
N GLY A 225 7.59 40.43 -7.04
CA GLY A 225 7.63 41.63 -6.22
C GLY A 225 6.36 42.48 -6.36
N SER A 226 6.07 43.28 -5.33
CA SER A 226 4.95 44.23 -5.29
C SER A 226 5.42 45.60 -4.83
N TYR A 227 4.58 46.63 -5.04
CA TYR A 227 4.77 47.95 -4.44
C TYR A 227 3.51 48.40 -3.70
N GLY A 228 3.52 48.32 -2.37
CA GLY A 228 2.45 48.80 -1.49
C GLY A 228 1.13 48.03 -1.58
N ALA A 229 1.14 46.84 -2.16
CA ALA A 229 -0.05 45.99 -2.39
C ALA A 229 0.01 44.65 -1.66
N GLY A 230 0.97 44.46 -0.76
CA GLY A 230 1.17 43.22 -0.04
C GLY A 230 2.12 42.27 -0.77
N VAL A 231 2.30 41.10 -0.18
CA VAL A 231 3.32 40.12 -0.56
C VAL A 231 2.72 38.92 -1.26
N ASN A 232 3.52 38.26 -2.10
CA ASN A 232 3.12 37.08 -2.86
C ASN A 232 3.89 35.84 -2.38
N ALA A 233 3.25 34.69 -2.42
CA ALA A 233 3.85 33.44 -1.98
C ALA A 233 4.82 32.87 -3.04
N GLY A 234 5.81 32.11 -2.58
CA GLY A 234 6.56 31.21 -3.46
C GLY A 234 5.71 30.02 -3.90
N GLY A 235 6.01 29.47 -5.07
CA GLY A 235 5.38 28.27 -5.59
C GLY A 235 5.80 27.02 -4.81
N ALA A 236 4.94 26.01 -4.77
CA ALA A 236 5.28 24.73 -4.14
C ALA A 236 6.40 24.01 -4.90
N GLY A 237 7.25 23.28 -4.18
CA GLY A 237 8.10 22.27 -4.81
C GLY A 237 7.26 21.15 -5.40
N GLY A 238 7.71 20.58 -6.51
CA GLY A 238 7.11 19.37 -7.06
C GLY A 238 7.43 18.15 -6.20
N ASP A 239 6.64 17.09 -6.32
CA ASP A 239 6.87 15.87 -5.55
C ASP A 239 8.03 15.04 -6.13
N GLY A 240 8.67 14.23 -5.28
CA GLY A 240 9.64 13.25 -5.76
C GLY A 240 8.99 12.26 -6.73
N VAL A 241 7.93 11.60 -6.27
CA VAL A 241 7.11 10.70 -7.09
C VAL A 241 5.63 10.94 -6.83
N ASP A 242 4.83 11.02 -7.90
CA ASP A 242 3.39 11.17 -7.85
C ASP A 242 2.71 9.92 -8.44
N ILE A 243 1.92 9.19 -7.65
CA ILE A 243 1.16 8.00 -8.05
C ILE A 243 -0.32 8.35 -8.14
N VAL A 244 -0.79 8.59 -9.36
CA VAL A 244 -2.11 9.17 -9.61
C VAL A 244 -3.19 8.10 -9.78
N ALA A 245 -2.90 6.97 -10.45
CA ALA A 245 -3.91 5.95 -10.78
C ALA A 245 -3.37 4.51 -10.65
N GLY A 246 -2.93 4.16 -9.43
CA GLY A 246 -2.27 2.89 -9.15
C GLY A 246 -0.82 2.85 -9.67
N GLY A 247 -0.08 1.81 -9.31
CA GLY A 247 1.34 1.67 -9.64
C GLY A 247 2.17 1.19 -8.47
N ASN A 248 3.45 0.92 -8.70
CA ASN A 248 4.37 0.44 -7.67
C ASN A 248 5.71 1.19 -7.71
N VAL A 249 6.15 1.66 -6.56
CA VAL A 249 7.47 2.26 -6.36
C VAL A 249 8.31 1.37 -5.45
N ILE A 250 9.45 0.91 -5.94
CA ILE A 250 10.48 0.25 -5.14
C ILE A 250 11.66 1.20 -5.02
N ASN A 251 11.92 1.70 -3.80
CA ASN A 251 13.02 2.61 -3.52
C ASN A 251 14.15 1.90 -2.76
N ARG A 252 15.35 1.94 -3.33
CA ARG A 252 16.65 1.55 -2.76
C ARG A 252 17.60 2.74 -2.64
N GLY A 253 17.32 3.83 -3.35
CA GLY A 253 18.10 5.05 -3.38
C GLY A 253 17.42 6.17 -2.60
N VAL A 254 17.42 7.36 -3.18
CA VAL A 254 16.83 8.56 -2.58
C VAL A 254 15.67 9.08 -3.42
N ILE A 255 14.54 9.36 -2.77
CA ILE A 255 13.41 10.09 -3.34
C ILE A 255 13.21 11.36 -2.50
N ILE A 256 13.15 12.52 -3.14
CA ILE A 256 13.10 13.83 -2.49
C ILE A 256 12.01 14.72 -3.09
N GLY A 257 11.18 15.34 -2.26
CA GLY A 257 10.32 16.44 -2.67
C GLY A 257 11.13 17.71 -2.98
N GLY A 258 10.74 18.42 -4.02
CA GLY A 258 11.38 19.66 -4.46
C GLY A 258 11.25 20.78 -3.42
N ALA A 259 12.20 21.71 -3.39
CA ALA A 259 12.09 22.88 -2.51
C ALA A 259 10.96 23.82 -2.96
N GLY A 260 10.28 24.45 -2.01
CA GLY A 260 9.39 25.57 -2.34
C GLY A 260 10.18 26.80 -2.79
N GLY A 261 9.56 27.64 -3.61
CA GLY A 261 10.10 28.92 -4.03
C GLY A 261 10.12 29.95 -2.91
N LEU A 262 10.88 31.02 -3.07
CA LEU A 262 10.90 32.14 -2.13
C LEU A 262 9.64 33.01 -2.30
N GLY A 263 9.21 33.65 -1.21
CA GLY A 263 8.13 34.65 -1.28
C GLY A 263 8.60 35.95 -1.92
N GLY A 264 7.69 36.64 -2.61
CA GLY A 264 7.93 37.94 -3.22
C GLY A 264 8.00 39.08 -2.19
N ASN A 265 8.79 40.11 -2.47
CA ASN A 265 8.96 41.27 -1.61
C ASN A 265 7.99 42.41 -1.97
N ASP A 266 7.37 43.05 -0.98
CA ASP A 266 6.75 44.36 -1.14
C ASP A 266 7.80 45.45 -0.89
N SER A 267 8.20 46.15 -1.95
CA SER A 267 9.27 47.16 -1.88
C SER A 267 8.87 48.43 -1.13
N TYR A 268 7.58 48.68 -0.91
CA TYR A 268 7.11 49.83 -0.14
C TYR A 268 7.14 49.56 1.36
N THR A 269 6.71 48.37 1.78
CA THR A 269 6.65 47.99 3.20
C THR A 269 7.91 47.26 3.68
N GLY A 270 8.68 46.66 2.76
CA GLY A 270 9.81 45.79 3.06
C GLY A 270 9.41 44.37 3.46
N GLU A 271 8.11 44.05 3.46
CA GLU A 271 7.61 42.72 3.83
C GLU A 271 7.99 41.68 2.77
N ILE A 272 8.18 40.42 3.19
CA ILE A 272 8.47 39.28 2.31
C ILE A 272 7.34 38.26 2.47
N GLY A 273 6.87 37.75 1.34
CA GLY A 273 5.83 36.73 1.31
C GLY A 273 6.28 35.40 1.90
N PRO A 274 5.32 34.51 2.20
CA PRO A 274 5.66 33.17 2.64
C PRO A 274 6.41 32.43 1.53
N ALA A 275 7.41 31.64 1.91
CA ALA A 275 8.00 30.67 0.99
C ALA A 275 6.96 29.61 0.61
N GLY A 276 7.10 29.06 -0.58
CA GLY A 276 6.33 27.90 -1.00
C GLY A 276 6.63 26.69 -0.12
N VAL A 277 5.68 25.78 -0.05
CA VAL A 277 5.86 24.51 0.65
C VAL A 277 6.84 23.62 -0.12
N GLN A 278 7.61 22.82 0.61
CA GLN A 278 8.38 21.73 -0.01
C GLN A 278 7.39 20.71 -0.60
N GLY A 279 7.76 20.09 -1.72
CA GLY A 279 7.00 18.95 -2.24
C GLY A 279 7.14 17.72 -1.33
N ASP A 280 6.28 16.74 -1.53
CA ASP A 280 6.34 15.49 -0.79
C ASP A 280 7.36 14.53 -1.40
N GLY A 281 7.82 13.55 -0.61
CA GLY A 281 8.69 12.50 -1.12
C GLY A 281 7.94 11.64 -2.14
N VAL A 282 6.85 11.02 -1.70
CA VAL A 282 5.95 10.25 -2.56
C VAL A 282 4.49 10.60 -2.23
N VAL A 283 3.69 10.85 -3.27
CA VAL A 283 2.24 11.05 -3.16
C VAL A 283 1.49 9.88 -3.80
N LEU A 284 0.41 9.41 -3.16
CA LEU A 284 -0.51 8.40 -3.68
C LEU A 284 -1.94 8.91 -3.62
N ILE A 285 -2.53 9.15 -4.79
CA ILE A 285 -3.86 9.78 -4.91
C ILE A 285 -4.97 8.73 -5.06
N SER A 286 -4.76 7.71 -5.90
CA SER A 286 -5.79 6.69 -6.20
C SER A 286 -5.23 5.27 -6.20
N GLY A 287 -4.65 4.86 -5.07
CA GLY A 287 -4.13 3.50 -4.85
C GLY A 287 -2.67 3.34 -5.29
N GLY A 288 -2.19 2.09 -5.25
CA GLY A 288 -0.81 1.74 -5.57
C GLY A 288 -0.02 1.29 -4.33
N SER A 289 1.29 1.14 -4.49
CA SER A 289 2.17 0.68 -3.43
C SER A 289 3.54 1.33 -3.44
N VAL A 290 4.14 1.45 -2.26
CA VAL A 290 5.51 1.92 -2.06
C VAL A 290 6.26 0.91 -1.20
N THR A 291 7.38 0.42 -1.69
CA THR A 291 8.35 -0.36 -0.92
C THR A 291 9.63 0.44 -0.77
N ASN A 292 9.86 1.01 0.42
CA ASN A 292 11.13 1.65 0.76
C ASN A 292 12.07 0.62 1.37
N THR A 293 12.96 0.07 0.55
CA THR A 293 13.88 -1.01 0.94
C THR A 293 14.99 -0.51 1.89
N LYS A 294 15.72 -1.45 2.49
CA LYS A 294 16.81 -1.14 3.42
C LYS A 294 17.86 -0.24 2.76
N GLY A 295 18.19 0.86 3.42
CA GLY A 295 19.10 1.89 2.91
C GLY A 295 18.43 2.94 2.00
N GLY A 296 17.18 2.72 1.60
CA GLY A 296 16.38 3.72 0.89
C GLY A 296 15.97 4.88 1.79
N LEU A 297 15.98 6.09 1.24
CA LEU A 297 15.47 7.30 1.85
C LEU A 297 14.33 7.85 1.00
N ILE A 298 13.19 8.11 1.64
CA ILE A 298 12.11 8.94 1.08
C ILE A 298 11.98 10.16 1.98
N THR A 299 12.04 11.36 1.39
CA THR A 299 11.92 12.61 2.14
C THR A 299 11.19 13.71 1.38
N GLY A 300 10.47 14.57 2.09
CA GLY A 300 9.75 15.72 1.57
C GLY A 300 9.04 16.44 2.72
N ASP A 301 8.14 17.39 2.43
CA ASP A 301 7.32 18.00 3.49
C ASP A 301 6.58 16.91 4.28
N THR A 302 5.84 16.08 3.56
CA THR A 302 5.49 14.73 3.97
C THR A 302 6.41 13.72 3.29
N GLY A 303 6.88 12.72 4.05
CA GLY A 303 7.70 11.64 3.47
C GLY A 303 6.89 10.82 2.45
N VAL A 304 5.79 10.22 2.91
CA VAL A 304 4.81 9.53 2.05
C VAL A 304 3.41 10.04 2.37
N ASP A 305 2.78 10.70 1.41
CA ASP A 305 1.40 11.16 1.49
C ASP A 305 0.48 10.24 0.67
N ALA A 306 -0.29 9.40 1.36
CA ALA A 306 -1.36 8.60 0.77
C ALA A 306 -2.73 9.06 1.29
N GLY A 307 -3.01 10.35 1.17
CA GLY A 307 -4.27 10.96 1.61
C GLY A 307 -5.52 10.60 0.82
N GLY A 308 -5.39 9.81 -0.26
CA GLY A 308 -6.51 9.38 -1.09
C GLY A 308 -7.47 8.43 -0.38
N ALA A 309 -8.64 8.20 -0.99
CA ALA A 309 -9.66 7.30 -0.45
C ALA A 309 -9.46 5.81 -0.87
N THR A 310 -8.61 5.57 -1.86
CA THR A 310 -8.33 4.22 -2.39
C THR A 310 -7.22 3.56 -1.59
N ALA A 311 -7.38 2.28 -1.27
CA ALA A 311 -6.42 1.52 -0.49
C ALA A 311 -5.00 1.57 -1.07
N VAL A 312 -4.03 1.86 -0.21
CA VAL A 312 -2.61 1.79 -0.52
C VAL A 312 -1.87 0.83 0.42
N THR A 313 -0.70 0.37 -0.01
CA THR A 313 0.25 -0.32 0.86
C THR A 313 1.60 0.38 0.84
N VAL A 314 2.10 0.75 2.02
CA VAL A 314 3.45 1.28 2.20
C VAL A 314 4.23 0.31 3.05
N THR A 315 5.30 -0.26 2.50
CA THR A 315 6.24 -1.14 3.20
C THR A 315 7.56 -0.42 3.43
N ASN A 316 8.01 -0.34 4.68
CA ASN A 316 9.22 0.39 5.02
C ASN A 316 10.26 -0.48 5.74
N PHE A 317 11.39 -0.71 5.08
CA PHE A 317 12.64 -1.24 5.63
C PHE A 317 13.71 -0.13 5.82
N GLY A 318 13.54 1.00 5.14
CA GLY A 318 14.48 2.12 5.08
C GLY A 318 14.11 3.27 6.02
N THR A 319 14.43 4.49 5.60
CA THR A 319 14.04 5.73 6.30
C THR A 319 12.97 6.48 5.52
N ILE A 320 11.89 6.85 6.20
CA ILE A 320 10.91 7.81 5.71
C ILE A 320 10.97 9.05 6.61
N LEU A 321 11.27 10.21 6.02
CA LEU A 321 11.45 11.48 6.71
C LEU A 321 10.44 12.51 6.18
N GLY A 322 9.64 13.09 7.06
CA GLY A 322 8.84 14.26 6.75
C GLY A 322 9.45 15.50 7.37
N SER A 323 10.12 16.35 6.58
CA SER A 323 10.71 17.59 7.08
C SER A 323 9.65 18.58 7.58
N GLY A 324 8.43 18.53 7.03
CA GLY A 324 7.24 19.25 7.50
C GLY A 324 6.60 18.65 8.76
N GLY A 325 7.18 17.56 9.29
CA GLY A 325 6.78 16.93 10.54
C GLY A 325 5.86 15.71 10.38
N THR A 326 5.49 15.32 9.17
CA THR A 326 4.70 14.09 8.92
C THR A 326 5.50 13.10 8.06
N ALA A 327 5.91 11.97 8.62
CA ALA A 327 6.62 10.94 7.85
C ALA A 327 5.67 10.20 6.92
N VAL A 328 4.49 9.78 7.42
CA VAL A 328 3.49 9.04 6.64
C VAL A 328 2.09 9.55 6.98
N ARG A 329 1.26 9.76 5.96
CA ARG A 329 -0.14 10.14 6.10
C ARG A 329 -1.04 9.25 5.25
N PHE A 330 -1.99 8.58 5.88
CA PHE A 330 -3.02 7.78 5.22
C PHE A 330 -4.39 8.47 5.25
N GLY A 331 -5.19 8.23 4.22
CA GLY A 331 -6.52 8.80 4.02
C GLY A 331 -7.65 7.79 4.07
N SER A 332 -7.36 6.50 3.94
CA SER A 332 -8.35 5.42 3.87
C SER A 332 -8.21 4.44 5.03
N SER A 333 -9.33 3.90 5.50
CA SER A 333 -9.34 2.81 6.49
C SER A 333 -8.89 1.47 5.89
N ALA A 334 -8.66 1.41 4.58
CA ALA A 334 -8.12 0.24 3.88
C ALA A 334 -6.61 0.35 3.66
N ASP A 335 -5.97 1.44 4.07
CA ASP A 335 -4.52 1.62 3.90
C ASP A 335 -3.75 0.72 4.87
N VAL A 336 -2.61 0.20 4.40
CA VAL A 336 -1.74 -0.69 5.17
C VAL A 336 -0.34 -0.10 5.25
N LEU A 337 0.18 0.06 6.47
CA LEU A 337 1.57 0.39 6.73
C LEU A 337 2.27 -0.86 7.26
N VAL A 338 3.12 -1.45 6.41
CA VAL A 338 3.97 -2.58 6.78
C VAL A 338 5.29 -2.03 7.33
N VAL A 339 5.56 -2.34 8.59
CA VAL A 339 6.71 -1.86 9.36
C VAL A 339 7.68 -3.00 9.60
N GLU A 340 8.89 -2.84 9.10
CA GLU A 340 9.93 -3.86 9.20
C GLU A 340 10.96 -3.52 10.27
N ALA A 341 11.60 -4.55 10.82
CA ALA A 341 12.66 -4.37 11.81
C ALA A 341 13.83 -3.53 11.25
N GLY A 342 14.28 -2.56 12.04
CA GLY A 342 15.39 -1.67 11.71
C GLY A 342 15.03 -0.49 10.81
N CYS A 343 13.76 -0.32 10.43
CA CYS A 343 13.33 0.86 9.70
C CYS A 343 13.30 2.11 10.59
N ALA A 344 13.13 3.29 9.98
CA ALA A 344 13.00 4.56 10.68
C ALA A 344 11.89 5.43 10.09
N PHE A 345 11.17 6.11 10.99
CA PHE A 345 10.22 7.17 10.66
C PHE A 345 10.64 8.44 11.41
N LEU A 346 10.95 9.50 10.67
CA LEU A 346 11.28 10.81 11.23
C LEU A 346 10.14 11.77 10.92
N GLY A 347 9.23 11.91 11.87
CA GLY A 347 7.98 12.65 11.73
C GLY A 347 6.78 11.84 12.22
N ALA A 348 5.60 12.46 12.24
CA ALA A 348 4.35 11.82 12.64
C ALA A 348 3.94 10.74 11.63
N VAL A 349 3.39 9.63 12.14
CA VAL A 349 2.80 8.56 11.33
C VAL A 349 1.29 8.52 11.62
N LYS A 350 0.47 8.82 10.60
CA LYS A 350 -0.98 9.00 10.70
C LYS A 350 -1.68 7.95 9.84
N GLY A 351 -2.41 7.03 10.46
CA GLY A 351 -2.94 5.82 9.84
C GLY A 351 -4.30 5.92 9.17
N GLY A 352 -5.05 7.03 9.31
CA GLY A 352 -6.33 7.21 8.60
C GLY A 352 -7.43 6.19 8.94
N GLY A 353 -7.28 5.42 10.02
CA GLY A 353 -8.12 4.28 10.36
C GLY A 353 -7.69 2.96 9.73
N GLY A 354 -6.54 2.92 9.06
CA GLY A 354 -5.98 1.74 8.40
C GLY A 354 -5.35 0.72 9.34
N THR A 355 -4.53 -0.15 8.74
CA THR A 355 -3.80 -1.24 9.40
C THR A 355 -2.33 -0.88 9.61
N LEU A 356 -1.88 -1.01 10.87
CA LEU A 356 -0.47 -1.05 11.22
C LEU A 356 -0.03 -2.51 11.26
N ASP A 357 0.73 -2.94 10.26
CA ASP A 357 1.27 -4.29 10.17
C ASP A 357 2.73 -4.29 10.64
N LEU A 358 2.99 -4.91 11.79
CA LEU A 358 4.33 -5.13 12.33
C LEU A 358 4.84 -6.47 11.82
N ASP A 359 5.30 -6.51 10.56
CA ASP A 359 5.59 -7.76 9.85
C ASP A 359 6.77 -8.53 10.45
N SER A 360 7.77 -7.82 10.97
CA SER A 360 8.95 -8.42 11.60
C SER A 360 9.46 -7.68 12.83
N GLY A 361 10.35 -8.37 13.55
CA GLY A 361 11.11 -7.80 14.67
C GLY A 361 10.52 -8.12 16.04
N THR A 362 11.24 -7.68 17.06
CA THR A 362 10.88 -7.94 18.45
C THR A 362 10.79 -6.65 19.24
N GLY A 363 9.79 -6.51 20.12
CA GLY A 363 9.67 -5.26 20.85
C GLY A 363 8.52 -5.16 21.84
N THR A 364 8.20 -3.92 22.18
CA THR A 364 7.13 -3.59 23.12
C THR A 364 6.10 -2.66 22.50
N LEU A 365 4.84 -2.85 22.88
CA LEU A 365 3.72 -2.00 22.51
C LEU A 365 3.23 -1.20 23.73
N THR A 366 2.96 0.08 23.52
CA THR A 366 2.21 0.90 24.49
C THR A 366 1.13 1.71 23.77
N GLY A 367 0.09 2.11 24.50
CA GLY A 367 -1.05 2.80 23.89
C GLY A 367 -2.01 1.92 23.09
N LEU A 368 -1.79 0.59 23.00
CA LEU A 368 -2.60 -0.37 22.24
C LEU A 368 -4.11 -0.37 22.62
N LEU A 369 -5.01 -0.33 21.63
CA LEU A 369 -5.62 0.98 21.35
C LEU A 369 -7.11 1.25 21.57
N ALA A 370 -7.41 2.33 22.31
CA ALA A 370 -8.65 3.12 22.22
C ALA A 370 -8.30 4.61 22.36
N GLY A 371 -8.28 5.33 21.23
CA GLY A 371 -7.65 6.66 21.03
C GLY A 371 -6.76 6.73 19.77
N GLY A 372 -6.74 5.70 18.92
CA GLY A 372 -5.99 5.61 17.66
C GLY A 372 -4.45 5.51 17.69
N SER A 373 -3.75 5.73 18.80
CA SER A 373 -2.27 5.72 18.92
C SER A 373 -1.53 4.47 19.51
N VAL A 374 -0.71 3.75 18.74
CA VAL A 374 0.22 2.71 19.23
C VAL A 374 1.64 3.24 19.23
N THR A 375 2.39 3.09 20.32
CA THR A 375 3.85 3.30 20.32
C THR A 375 4.55 1.96 20.29
N VAL A 376 5.43 1.77 19.31
CA VAL A 376 6.25 0.58 19.11
C VAL A 376 7.70 0.90 19.46
N SER A 377 8.41 -0.02 20.09
CA SER A 377 9.83 0.15 20.47
C SER A 377 10.55 -1.20 20.47
N GLY A 378 11.87 -1.20 20.31
CA GLY A 378 12.71 -2.41 20.36
C GLY A 378 13.20 -2.82 18.98
N SER A 379 12.28 -3.05 18.03
CA SER A 379 12.60 -3.38 16.64
C SER A 379 13.01 -2.18 15.80
N MET A 380 12.74 -0.97 16.28
CA MET A 380 13.11 0.32 15.69
C MET A 380 13.19 1.39 16.78
N ALA A 381 13.61 2.60 16.41
CA ALA A 381 13.50 3.76 17.30
C ALA A 381 12.05 3.92 17.79
N PRO A 382 11.81 4.32 19.05
CA PRO A 382 10.46 4.49 19.55
C PRO A 382 9.62 5.42 18.67
N THR A 383 8.55 4.89 18.08
CA THR A 383 7.68 5.62 17.16
C THR A 383 6.22 5.43 17.57
N THR A 384 5.48 6.53 17.59
CA THR A 384 4.03 6.53 17.84
C THR A 384 3.27 6.63 16.52
N PHE A 385 2.51 5.58 16.24
CA PHE A 385 1.60 5.42 15.10
C PHE A 385 0.22 5.85 15.54
N THR A 386 -0.33 6.89 14.92
CA THR A 386 -1.60 7.51 15.35
C THR A 386 -2.73 7.21 14.37
N ASN A 387 -3.97 7.21 14.86
CA ASN A 387 -5.18 6.93 14.10
C ASN A 387 -5.13 5.63 13.27
N PHE A 388 -4.67 4.51 13.83
CA PHE A 388 -4.88 3.17 13.23
C PHE A 388 -6.06 2.46 13.90
N ALA A 389 -6.81 1.67 13.12
CA ALA A 389 -7.90 0.85 13.64
C ALA A 389 -7.46 -0.60 13.90
N THR A 390 -6.53 -1.09 13.08
CA THR A 390 -6.03 -2.47 13.16
C THR A 390 -4.54 -2.48 13.47
N VAL A 391 -4.13 -3.40 14.34
CA VAL A 391 -2.73 -3.78 14.53
C VAL A 391 -2.59 -5.25 14.15
N GLU A 392 -1.69 -5.52 13.22
CA GLU A 392 -1.29 -6.87 12.81
C GLU A 392 0.13 -7.13 13.31
N ILE A 393 0.36 -8.36 13.80
CA ILE A 393 1.68 -8.87 14.15
C ILE A 393 2.02 -9.97 13.14
N GLY A 394 3.04 -9.74 12.32
CA GLY A 394 3.46 -10.67 11.29
C GLY A 394 4.04 -11.97 11.86
N ALA A 395 4.12 -13.01 11.03
CA ALA A 395 4.55 -14.34 11.47
C ALA A 395 5.99 -14.38 11.99
N ALA A 396 6.84 -13.43 11.56
CA ALA A 396 8.22 -13.29 12.02
C ALA A 396 8.38 -12.30 13.19
N ALA A 397 7.27 -11.75 13.71
CA ALA A 397 7.28 -10.72 14.74
C ALA A 397 6.95 -11.27 16.14
N SER A 398 7.51 -10.63 17.17
CA SER A 398 7.20 -10.93 18.57
C SER A 398 7.13 -9.67 19.41
N PHE A 399 5.94 -9.37 19.94
CA PHE A 399 5.70 -8.15 20.68
C PHE A 399 5.01 -8.39 22.02
N ALA A 400 5.32 -7.54 22.99
CA ALA A 400 4.65 -7.54 24.29
C ALA A 400 4.12 -6.15 24.62
N SER A 401 2.86 -6.05 24.99
CA SER A 401 2.35 -4.81 25.57
C SER A 401 2.84 -4.65 27.01
N VAL A 402 3.35 -3.47 27.36
CA VAL A 402 3.96 -3.24 28.68
C VAL A 402 3.13 -2.39 29.63
N ARG A 403 1.97 -1.91 29.17
CA ARG A 403 1.01 -1.06 29.89
C ARG A 403 -0.42 -1.59 29.72
N LYS A 404 -1.41 -0.88 30.28
CA LYS A 404 -2.83 -1.18 30.10
C LYS A 404 -3.16 -1.23 28.59
N VAL A 405 -3.94 -2.26 28.21
CA VAL A 405 -4.47 -2.45 26.86
C VAL A 405 -5.97 -2.20 26.89
N THR A 406 -6.48 -1.46 25.91
CA THR A 406 -7.92 -1.26 25.72
C THR A 406 -8.15 -1.28 24.23
N ILE A 407 -8.96 -2.19 23.71
CA ILE A 407 -9.32 -2.30 22.30
C ILE A 407 -10.78 -1.88 22.19
N GLY A 408 -11.06 -0.80 21.45
CA GLY A 408 -12.40 -0.25 21.27
C GLY A 408 -13.22 -0.96 20.19
N ALA A 409 -14.50 -0.62 20.08
CA ALA A 409 -15.36 -1.12 19.01
C ALA A 409 -14.86 -0.66 17.64
N GLY A 410 -14.89 -1.56 16.65
CA GLY A 410 -14.36 -1.30 15.30
C GLY A 410 -12.84 -1.38 15.20
N GLN A 411 -12.13 -1.74 16.26
CA GLN A 411 -10.68 -1.94 16.27
C GLN A 411 -10.32 -3.42 16.35
N SER A 412 -9.16 -3.78 15.81
CA SER A 412 -8.70 -5.16 15.72
C SER A 412 -7.23 -5.29 16.14
N VAL A 413 -6.93 -6.38 16.84
CA VAL A 413 -5.57 -6.85 17.10
C VAL A 413 -5.48 -8.28 16.61
N ILE A 414 -4.66 -8.50 15.59
CA ILE A 414 -4.53 -9.78 14.90
C ILE A 414 -3.07 -10.21 14.99
N ASP A 415 -2.82 -11.45 15.39
CA ASP A 415 -1.47 -11.98 15.55
C ASP A 415 -1.28 -13.24 14.71
N SER A 416 -0.27 -13.22 13.85
CA SER A 416 0.26 -14.40 13.15
C SER A 416 1.62 -14.85 13.69
N GLY A 417 2.21 -14.10 14.61
CA GLY A 417 3.51 -14.36 15.22
C GLY A 417 3.39 -14.68 16.71
N SER A 418 3.87 -13.78 17.57
CA SER A 418 3.74 -13.92 19.01
C SER A 418 3.42 -12.61 19.70
N LEU A 419 2.32 -12.59 20.46
CA LEU A 419 1.82 -11.39 21.12
C LEU A 419 1.47 -11.63 22.60
N ASP A 420 2.13 -10.91 23.50
CA ASP A 420 1.76 -10.85 24.93
C ASP A 420 0.95 -9.58 25.25
N LEU A 421 -0.31 -9.76 25.62
CA LEU A 421 -1.26 -8.70 25.92
C LEU A 421 -1.46 -8.53 27.44
N GLY A 422 -1.21 -7.31 27.90
CA GLY A 422 -1.22 -6.93 29.30
C GLY A 422 -0.09 -7.56 30.12
N ARG A 423 -0.25 -7.48 31.43
CA ARG A 423 0.58 -8.15 32.44
C ARG A 423 -0.34 -8.90 33.41
N ALA A 424 0.21 -9.83 34.18
CA ALA A 424 -0.55 -10.68 35.09
C ALA A 424 -1.49 -9.93 36.07
N LYS A 425 -1.16 -8.69 36.44
CA LYS A 425 -1.96 -7.86 37.38
C LYS A 425 -2.75 -6.74 36.71
N THR A 426 -2.87 -6.75 35.39
CA THR A 426 -3.64 -5.73 34.64
C THR A 426 -4.86 -6.36 33.99
N THR A 427 -5.92 -5.58 33.84
CA THR A 427 -7.08 -5.96 33.03
C THR A 427 -6.90 -5.47 31.60
N VAL A 428 -6.97 -6.38 30.64
CA VAL A 428 -7.17 -6.05 29.22
C VAL A 428 -8.66 -5.81 29.00
N THR A 429 -9.03 -4.74 28.30
CA THR A 429 -10.42 -4.52 27.88
C THR A 429 -10.52 -4.72 26.38
N ASN A 430 -11.48 -5.52 25.93
CA ASN A 430 -11.78 -5.73 24.52
C ASN A 430 -13.25 -5.41 24.22
N ALA A 431 -13.49 -4.50 23.29
CA ALA A 431 -14.79 -4.27 22.66
C ALA A 431 -14.73 -4.45 21.13
N GLY A 432 -13.56 -4.78 20.59
CA GLY A 432 -13.29 -5.03 19.19
C GLY A 432 -12.95 -6.50 18.95
N LEU A 433 -11.93 -6.76 18.11
CA LEU A 433 -11.44 -8.10 17.81
C LEU A 433 -10.05 -8.33 18.42
N ILE A 434 -9.88 -9.47 19.08
CA ILE A 434 -8.57 -10.08 19.35
C ILE A 434 -8.53 -11.40 18.62
N GLU A 435 -7.58 -11.58 17.71
CA GLU A 435 -7.47 -12.78 16.88
C GLU A 435 -6.07 -13.37 16.90
N ALA A 436 -5.98 -14.69 17.08
CA ALA A 436 -4.79 -15.48 16.78
C ALA A 436 -4.99 -16.21 15.44
N MET A 437 -4.18 -15.89 14.44
CA MET A 437 -4.30 -16.36 13.06
C MET A 437 -3.14 -17.29 12.69
N GLY A 438 -3.41 -18.37 11.95
CA GLY A 438 -2.37 -19.27 11.45
C GLY A 438 -1.53 -19.89 12.56
N ALA A 439 -0.23 -19.57 12.60
CA ALA A 439 0.69 -20.02 13.65
C ALA A 439 0.80 -19.05 14.84
N GLY A 440 -0.01 -17.98 14.85
CA GLY A 440 0.01 -16.93 15.86
C GLY A 440 -0.25 -17.41 17.28
N THR A 441 0.34 -16.73 18.25
CA THR A 441 0.25 -17.05 19.68
C THR A 441 -0.04 -15.79 20.49
N VAL A 442 -1.30 -15.60 20.84
CA VAL A 442 -1.74 -14.51 21.71
C VAL A 442 -1.84 -15.00 23.15
N THR A 443 -1.10 -14.39 24.06
CA THR A 443 -1.21 -14.65 25.50
C THR A 443 -1.72 -13.41 26.23
N ILE A 444 -2.81 -13.54 26.98
CA ILE A 444 -3.29 -12.54 27.93
C ILE A 444 -2.99 -13.05 29.34
N ARG A 445 -1.99 -12.45 29.99
CA ARG A 445 -1.52 -12.92 31.31
C ARG A 445 -2.45 -12.55 32.47
N GLY A 446 -3.19 -11.45 32.34
CA GLY A 446 -4.08 -10.91 33.37
C GLY A 446 -5.55 -11.22 33.13
N ALA A 447 -6.44 -10.50 33.82
CA ALA A 447 -7.87 -10.57 33.58
C ALA A 447 -8.25 -9.92 32.25
N LEU A 448 -9.36 -10.38 31.66
CA LEU A 448 -9.91 -9.84 30.42
C LEU A 448 -11.35 -9.40 30.65
N LYS A 449 -11.68 -8.16 30.28
CA LYS A 449 -13.06 -7.68 30.17
C LYS A 449 -13.43 -7.65 28.69
N ASN A 450 -14.13 -8.67 28.22
CA ASN A 450 -14.54 -8.82 26.84
C ASN A 450 -16.01 -8.41 26.63
N THR A 451 -16.24 -7.50 25.70
CA THR A 451 -17.54 -7.15 25.12
C THR A 451 -17.49 -7.20 23.60
N GLY A 452 -16.36 -7.64 23.03
CA GLY A 452 -16.15 -7.85 21.60
C GLY A 452 -15.95 -9.34 21.30
N THR A 453 -15.07 -9.64 20.35
CA THR A 453 -14.82 -10.99 19.87
C THR A 453 -13.40 -11.45 20.19
N LEU A 454 -13.29 -12.68 20.68
CA LEU A 454 -12.05 -13.44 20.72
C LEU A 454 -12.07 -14.46 19.57
N SER A 455 -11.03 -14.54 18.75
CA SER A 455 -10.99 -15.44 17.61
C SER A 455 -9.71 -16.25 17.56
N THR A 456 -9.82 -17.51 17.16
CA THR A 456 -8.69 -18.39 16.84
C THR A 456 -8.89 -18.96 15.45
N ASN A 457 -8.22 -18.40 14.46
CA ASN A 457 -8.29 -18.83 13.07
C ASN A 457 -7.03 -19.63 12.70
N GLY A 458 -6.93 -20.83 13.30
CA GLY A 458 -5.74 -21.69 13.26
C GLY A 458 -4.73 -21.43 14.39
N GLY A 459 -4.65 -20.20 14.90
CA GLY A 459 -3.70 -19.81 15.95
C GLY A 459 -4.12 -20.21 17.37
N SER A 460 -3.27 -19.88 18.35
CA SER A 460 -3.54 -20.11 19.77
C SER A 460 -3.79 -18.79 20.51
N LEU A 461 -4.92 -18.71 21.22
CA LEU A 461 -5.25 -17.61 22.12
C LEU A 461 -5.41 -18.16 23.54
N THR A 462 -4.54 -17.72 24.45
CA THR A 462 -4.53 -18.13 25.85
C THR A 462 -4.87 -16.95 26.75
N VAL A 463 -5.85 -17.12 27.65
CA VAL A 463 -6.17 -16.14 28.70
C VAL A 463 -5.97 -16.78 30.07
N LYS A 464 -4.98 -16.29 30.83
CA LYS A 464 -4.64 -16.85 32.15
C LYS A 464 -5.50 -16.30 33.29
N GLY A 465 -6.04 -15.09 33.16
CA GLY A 465 -6.98 -14.51 34.13
C GLY A 465 -8.44 -14.73 33.75
N ALA A 466 -9.35 -14.35 34.67
CA ALA A 466 -10.79 -14.48 34.41
C ALA A 466 -11.24 -13.59 33.24
N VAL A 467 -12.12 -14.12 32.41
CA VAL A 467 -12.81 -13.39 31.35
C VAL A 467 -14.19 -12.97 31.86
N THR A 468 -14.50 -11.69 31.72
CA THR A 468 -15.76 -11.09 32.18
C THR A 468 -16.37 -10.24 31.07
N GLY A 469 -17.67 -10.00 31.14
CA GLY A 469 -18.38 -9.17 30.17
C GLY A 469 -19.41 -9.98 29.38
N GLY A 470 -19.72 -9.52 28.18
CA GLY A 470 -20.81 -10.06 27.36
C GLY A 470 -20.40 -10.24 25.90
N GLY A 471 -19.10 -10.47 25.66
CA GLY A 471 -18.60 -10.74 24.33
C GLY A 471 -18.89 -12.17 23.88
N ALA A 472 -18.19 -12.59 22.83
CA ALA A 472 -18.24 -13.94 22.29
C ALA A 472 -16.85 -14.42 21.86
N ALA A 473 -16.73 -15.73 21.65
CA ALA A 473 -15.54 -16.34 21.08
C ALA A 473 -15.85 -17.19 19.84
N THR A 474 -14.91 -17.21 18.89
CA THR A 474 -14.97 -18.01 17.67
C THR A 474 -13.72 -18.87 17.49
N ILE A 475 -13.88 -20.10 17.02
CA ILE A 475 -12.80 -21.06 16.79
C ILE A 475 -12.90 -21.62 15.37
N GLY A 476 -11.98 -21.17 14.51
CA GLY A 476 -11.84 -21.56 13.11
C GLY A 476 -10.69 -22.54 12.84
N GLY A 477 -10.34 -23.39 13.82
CA GLY A 477 -9.30 -24.43 13.66
C GLY A 477 -8.07 -24.30 14.55
N GLY A 478 -8.07 -23.36 15.49
CA GLY A 478 -6.99 -23.13 16.46
C GLY A 478 -7.31 -23.60 17.89
N LEU A 479 -6.56 -23.10 18.87
CA LEU A 479 -6.74 -23.37 20.30
C LEU A 479 -7.18 -22.11 21.03
N LEU A 480 -8.30 -22.17 21.72
CA LEU A 480 -8.71 -21.18 22.72
C LEU A 480 -8.56 -21.77 24.13
N ASP A 481 -7.55 -21.33 24.89
CA ASP A 481 -7.24 -21.77 26.27
C ASP A 481 -7.68 -20.71 27.30
N LEU A 482 -8.64 -21.07 28.15
CA LEU A 482 -9.13 -20.23 29.26
C LEU A 482 -8.81 -20.87 30.60
N ALA A 483 -7.72 -20.44 31.23
CA ALA A 483 -7.26 -21.06 32.49
C ALA A 483 -8.13 -20.72 33.72
N ALA A 484 -9.00 -19.72 33.61
CA ALA A 484 -9.81 -19.21 34.71
C ALA A 484 -11.31 -19.14 34.32
N ALA A 485 -12.12 -18.42 35.12
CA ALA A 485 -13.56 -18.31 34.84
C ALA A 485 -13.83 -17.68 33.46
N PHE A 486 -14.74 -18.31 32.71
CA PHE A 486 -15.20 -17.88 31.40
C PHE A 486 -16.67 -18.29 31.25
N THR A 487 -17.53 -17.39 30.76
CA THR A 487 -18.98 -17.61 30.65
C THR A 487 -19.58 -17.13 29.34
N GLU A 488 -18.75 -16.82 28.34
CA GLU A 488 -19.21 -16.31 27.06
C GLU A 488 -19.54 -17.45 26.09
N ASN A 489 -20.36 -17.15 25.09
CA ASN A 489 -20.71 -18.12 24.05
C ASN A 489 -19.50 -18.40 23.15
N VAL A 490 -19.36 -19.65 22.73
CA VAL A 490 -18.29 -20.10 21.83
C VAL A 490 -18.91 -20.66 20.56
N THR A 491 -18.41 -20.25 19.39
CA THR A 491 -18.81 -20.81 18.11
C THR A 491 -17.62 -21.43 17.40
N PHE A 492 -17.69 -22.73 17.12
CA PHE A 492 -16.79 -23.36 16.15
C PHE A 492 -17.27 -23.02 14.75
N THR A 493 -16.40 -22.42 13.94
CA THR A 493 -16.67 -22.03 12.55
C THR A 493 -15.98 -22.96 11.55
N ALA A 494 -15.05 -23.79 12.02
CA ALA A 494 -14.44 -24.87 11.26
C ALA A 494 -14.78 -26.23 11.88
N ALA A 495 -14.63 -27.31 11.10
CA ALA A 495 -14.82 -28.68 11.59
C ALA A 495 -13.69 -29.17 12.50
N ILE A 496 -12.71 -28.31 12.81
CA ILE A 496 -11.54 -28.56 13.65
C ILE A 496 -11.34 -27.44 14.67
N GLY A 497 -10.51 -27.69 15.68
CA GLY A 497 -10.10 -26.72 16.70
C GLY A 497 -10.41 -27.18 18.12
N THR A 498 -9.85 -26.49 19.11
CA THR A 498 -9.92 -26.88 20.52
C THR A 498 -10.39 -25.71 21.38
N LEU A 499 -11.39 -25.98 22.22
CA LEU A 499 -11.72 -25.14 23.37
C LEU A 499 -11.18 -25.82 24.64
N GLU A 500 -10.28 -25.17 25.36
CA GLU A 500 -9.78 -25.64 26.65
C GLU A 500 -10.34 -24.75 27.78
N LEU A 501 -10.95 -25.39 28.79
CA LEU A 501 -11.54 -24.75 29.95
C LEU A 501 -10.86 -25.23 31.23
N GLY A 502 -10.13 -24.34 31.90
CA GLY A 502 -9.52 -24.59 33.20
C GLY A 502 -10.50 -24.56 34.38
N ARG A 503 -11.75 -24.12 34.16
CA ARG A 503 -12.83 -24.02 35.16
C ARG A 503 -14.19 -24.40 34.56
N SER A 504 -14.28 -25.58 33.96
CA SER A 504 -15.47 -26.06 33.22
C SER A 504 -16.73 -26.17 34.06
N GLN A 505 -16.62 -26.42 35.38
CA GLN A 505 -17.77 -26.52 36.30
C GLN A 505 -18.60 -25.23 36.37
N HIS A 506 -18.00 -24.09 36.01
CA HIS A 506 -18.64 -22.77 36.06
C HIS A 506 -18.89 -22.18 34.67
N TYR A 507 -18.65 -22.95 33.60
CA TYR A 507 -18.92 -22.49 32.26
C TYR A 507 -20.43 -22.30 32.05
N GLY A 508 -20.84 -21.04 31.90
CA GLY A 508 -22.25 -20.65 31.71
C GLY A 508 -22.64 -20.36 30.26
N GLY A 509 -21.69 -20.40 29.33
CA GLY A 509 -21.92 -20.11 27.92
C GLY A 509 -22.51 -21.29 27.16
N SER A 510 -22.96 -21.03 25.94
CA SER A 510 -23.37 -22.07 24.98
C SER A 510 -22.30 -22.27 23.92
N ILE A 511 -22.08 -23.53 23.52
CA ILE A 511 -21.20 -23.91 22.42
C ILE A 511 -22.03 -24.20 21.17
N PHE A 512 -21.68 -23.55 20.08
CA PHE A 512 -22.28 -23.73 18.76
C PHE A 512 -21.28 -24.39 17.81
N GLY A 513 -21.76 -25.22 16.89
CA GLY A 513 -20.94 -25.75 15.79
C GLY A 513 -19.93 -26.83 16.21
N PHE A 514 -20.04 -27.40 17.41
CA PHE A 514 -19.22 -28.56 17.79
C PHE A 514 -19.40 -29.67 16.74
N SER A 515 -18.29 -30.26 16.30
CA SER A 515 -18.25 -31.22 15.21
C SER A 515 -18.99 -32.50 15.56
N THR A 516 -19.78 -33.00 14.61
CA THR A 516 -20.40 -34.33 14.67
C THR A 516 -19.56 -35.43 14.01
N THR A 517 -18.32 -35.08 13.60
CA THR A 517 -17.37 -35.97 12.95
C THR A 517 -16.05 -36.10 13.70
N GLY A 518 -15.90 -35.38 14.83
CA GLY A 518 -14.79 -35.53 15.77
C GLY A 518 -13.61 -34.60 15.60
N GLY A 519 -13.65 -33.67 14.64
CA GLY A 519 -12.51 -32.78 14.42
C GLY A 519 -12.37 -31.65 15.46
N THR A 520 -13.46 -31.26 16.15
CA THR A 520 -13.40 -30.29 17.26
C THR A 520 -13.21 -30.99 18.59
N LEU A 521 -12.42 -30.37 19.47
CA LEU A 521 -12.07 -30.90 20.78
C LEU A 521 -12.55 -29.96 21.88
N LEU A 522 -13.08 -30.53 22.96
CA LEU A 522 -13.39 -29.83 24.20
C LEU A 522 -12.51 -30.41 25.30
N ASP A 523 -11.55 -29.63 25.79
CA ASP A 523 -10.62 -30.02 26.84
C ASP A 523 -11.01 -29.40 28.18
N LEU A 524 -11.26 -30.25 29.19
CA LEU A 524 -11.67 -29.84 30.52
C LEU A 524 -10.54 -30.15 31.52
N ALA A 525 -9.63 -29.19 31.70
CA ALA A 525 -8.46 -29.37 32.56
C ALA A 525 -8.81 -29.54 34.05
N ASP A 526 -10.02 -29.15 34.46
CA ASP A 526 -10.53 -29.31 35.82
C ASP A 526 -11.50 -30.50 36.01
N ILE A 527 -11.54 -31.48 35.11
CA ILE A 527 -12.23 -32.76 35.33
C ILE A 527 -11.23 -33.89 35.02
N ALA A 528 -10.99 -34.79 35.96
CA ALA A 528 -9.98 -35.83 35.78
C ALA A 528 -10.51 -36.96 34.89
N PHE A 529 -9.72 -37.42 33.92
CA PHE A 529 -10.11 -38.55 33.09
C PHE A 529 -10.29 -39.84 33.91
N THR A 530 -11.46 -40.46 33.78
CA THR A 530 -11.83 -41.72 34.45
C THR A 530 -12.13 -42.86 33.48
N GLY A 531 -12.50 -42.56 32.24
CA GLY A 531 -12.70 -43.58 31.19
C GLY A 531 -13.47 -43.06 29.97
N ALA A 532 -13.52 -43.85 28.90
CA ALA A 532 -14.07 -43.41 27.60
C ALA A 532 -15.56 -43.01 27.63
N GLY A 533 -16.35 -43.56 28.56
CA GLY A 533 -17.78 -43.29 28.73
C GLY A 533 -18.11 -42.18 29.75
N GLU A 534 -17.13 -41.36 30.12
CA GLU A 534 -17.27 -40.31 31.13
C GLU A 534 -18.20 -39.17 30.73
N ALA A 535 -18.36 -38.94 29.42
CA ALA A 535 -19.22 -37.89 28.87
C ALA A 535 -20.58 -38.45 28.46
N THR A 536 -21.66 -37.78 28.89
CA THR A 536 -23.04 -38.17 28.57
C THR A 536 -23.82 -36.97 28.04
N TYR A 537 -24.54 -37.15 26.93
CA TYR A 537 -25.35 -36.09 26.31
C TYR A 537 -26.85 -36.36 26.47
N SER A 538 -27.59 -35.31 26.83
CA SER A 538 -29.05 -35.32 26.85
C SER A 538 -29.60 -34.06 26.19
N GLY A 539 -30.44 -34.22 25.16
CA GLY A 539 -30.96 -33.10 24.40
C GLY A 539 -32.04 -33.46 23.39
N ASN A 540 -32.38 -32.49 22.55
CA ASN A 540 -33.29 -32.63 21.42
C ASN A 540 -32.63 -32.14 20.13
N GLY A 541 -33.38 -32.05 19.03
CA GLY A 541 -32.84 -31.62 17.72
C GLY A 541 -32.39 -30.16 17.63
N LYS A 542 -32.48 -29.37 18.71
CA LYS A 542 -31.99 -27.98 18.78
C LYS A 542 -30.79 -27.81 19.71
N GLY A 543 -30.54 -28.75 20.60
CA GLY A 543 -29.47 -28.66 21.60
C GLY A 543 -29.74 -29.50 22.84
N GLY A 544 -28.79 -29.46 23.77
CA GLY A 544 -28.79 -30.26 24.98
C GLY A 544 -27.62 -29.94 25.90
N VAL A 545 -27.48 -30.75 26.95
CA VAL A 545 -26.40 -30.64 27.93
C VAL A 545 -25.51 -31.87 27.83
N LEU A 546 -24.22 -31.63 27.60
CA LEU A 546 -23.15 -32.60 27.76
C LEU A 546 -22.67 -32.54 29.22
N THR A 547 -22.80 -33.66 29.93
CA THR A 547 -22.37 -33.82 31.32
C THR A 547 -21.10 -34.66 31.36
N VAL A 548 -20.04 -34.12 31.96
CA VAL A 548 -18.74 -34.80 32.14
C VAL A 548 -18.41 -34.79 33.63
N SER A 549 -18.05 -35.94 34.21
CA SER A 549 -17.79 -36.01 35.65
C SER A 549 -16.76 -37.08 36.02
N ASP A 550 -15.83 -36.69 36.90
CA ASP A 550 -14.84 -37.59 37.51
C ASP A 550 -15.33 -38.21 38.84
N GLY A 551 -16.61 -38.02 39.16
CA GLY A 551 -17.24 -38.39 40.44
C GLY A 551 -17.00 -37.40 41.59
N THR A 552 -16.05 -36.48 41.46
CA THR A 552 -15.78 -35.41 42.43
C THR A 552 -16.22 -34.05 41.90
N ARG A 553 -16.02 -33.81 40.62
CA ARG A 553 -16.34 -32.61 39.87
C ARG A 553 -17.24 -32.99 38.70
N THR A 554 -18.12 -32.07 38.32
CA THR A 554 -19.06 -32.23 37.22
C THR A 554 -19.14 -30.94 36.44
N ALA A 555 -19.00 -31.03 35.12
CA ALA A 555 -19.23 -29.95 34.18
C ALA A 555 -20.54 -30.21 33.42
N HIS A 556 -21.35 -29.16 33.26
CA HIS A 556 -22.57 -29.17 32.45
C HIS A 556 -22.41 -28.19 31.30
N ILE A 557 -22.13 -28.72 30.11
CA ILE A 557 -21.80 -27.92 28.93
C ILE A 557 -23.02 -27.86 28.02
N THR A 558 -23.51 -26.65 27.76
CA THR A 558 -24.65 -26.47 26.84
C THR A 558 -24.17 -26.51 25.40
N LEU A 559 -24.67 -27.47 24.62
CA LEU A 559 -24.41 -27.58 23.18
C LEU A 559 -25.65 -27.17 22.40
N VAL A 560 -25.46 -26.34 21.37
CA VAL A 560 -26.51 -25.90 20.45
C VAL A 560 -26.30 -26.56 19.09
N GLY A 561 -27.29 -27.36 18.67
CA GLY A 561 -27.20 -28.23 17.49
C GLY A 561 -27.87 -29.59 17.71
N ASP A 562 -27.98 -30.40 16.67
CA ASP A 562 -28.52 -31.76 16.77
C ASP A 562 -27.41 -32.78 17.03
N TYR A 563 -27.21 -33.14 18.29
CA TYR A 563 -26.21 -34.11 18.75
C TYR A 563 -26.81 -35.46 19.18
N ARG A 564 -28.07 -35.75 18.80
CA ARG A 564 -28.75 -37.00 19.21
C ARG A 564 -28.12 -38.26 18.62
N ASN A 565 -27.39 -38.12 17.52
CA ASN A 565 -26.68 -39.20 16.85
C ASN A 565 -25.16 -39.16 17.09
N SER A 566 -24.69 -38.23 17.94
CA SER A 566 -23.29 -38.10 18.31
C SER A 566 -22.92 -39.10 19.40
N THR A 567 -21.69 -39.59 19.37
CA THR A 567 -21.10 -40.43 20.41
C THR A 567 -19.90 -39.70 21.00
N PHE A 568 -20.13 -38.99 22.11
CA PHE A 568 -19.07 -38.30 22.83
C PHE A 568 -18.15 -39.30 23.52
N VAL A 569 -16.86 -39.24 23.19
CA VAL A 569 -15.82 -40.08 23.75
C VAL A 569 -14.86 -39.20 24.56
N ALA A 570 -14.60 -39.64 25.79
CA ALA A 570 -13.59 -39.05 26.65
C ALA A 570 -12.24 -39.73 26.45
N ALA A 571 -11.17 -38.95 26.50
CA ALA A 571 -9.79 -39.42 26.49
C ALA A 571 -8.96 -38.63 27.51
N SER A 572 -7.85 -39.20 27.97
CA SER A 572 -6.88 -38.44 28.75
C SER A 572 -6.23 -37.36 27.88
N ASP A 573 -6.12 -36.15 28.43
CA ASP A 573 -5.39 -35.02 27.85
C ASP A 573 -3.86 -35.11 28.06
N GLY A 574 -3.39 -36.10 28.84
CA GLY A 574 -1.99 -36.24 29.25
C GLY A 574 -1.52 -35.27 30.34
N GLN A 575 -2.38 -34.36 30.83
CA GLN A 575 -2.09 -33.38 31.88
C GLN A 575 -2.94 -33.57 33.14
N GLY A 576 -3.81 -34.57 33.15
CA GLY A 576 -4.66 -34.94 34.29
C GLY A 576 -6.09 -34.44 34.17
N GLY A 577 -6.43 -33.76 33.07
CA GLY A 577 -7.78 -33.41 32.65
C GLY A 577 -8.40 -34.45 31.71
N VAL A 578 -9.48 -34.06 31.03
CA VAL A 578 -10.22 -34.89 30.08
C VAL A 578 -10.51 -34.15 28.79
N MET A 579 -10.21 -34.80 27.67
CA MET A 579 -10.52 -34.31 26.33
C MET A 579 -11.75 -35.04 25.77
N ILE A 580 -12.73 -34.28 25.30
CA ILE A 580 -13.96 -34.79 24.68
C ILE A 580 -13.97 -34.50 23.19
N HIS A 581 -14.33 -35.51 22.41
CA HIS A 581 -14.60 -35.40 20.98
C HIS A 581 -15.78 -36.31 20.59
N ASP A 582 -16.41 -36.04 19.46
CA ASP A 582 -17.37 -36.96 18.86
C ASP A 582 -16.61 -38.03 18.07
N THR A 583 -16.93 -39.31 18.21
CA THR A 583 -16.49 -40.31 17.23
C THR A 583 -17.60 -40.46 16.22
N ALA A 584 -17.31 -40.18 14.95
CA ALA A 584 -18.25 -40.42 13.87
C ALA A 584 -18.92 -41.79 14.06
N THR A 585 -20.25 -41.85 13.95
CA THR A 585 -20.90 -43.11 13.66
C THR A 585 -20.39 -43.54 12.28
N SER A 586 -19.33 -44.35 12.24
CA SER A 586 -18.98 -45.04 11.01
C SER A 586 -20.22 -45.84 10.64
N ALA A 587 -20.84 -45.52 9.49
CA ALA A 587 -21.77 -46.45 8.88
C ALA A 587 -21.09 -47.83 8.87
N PRO A 588 -21.79 -48.91 9.28
CA PRO A 588 -21.19 -50.24 9.24
C PRO A 588 -20.62 -50.47 7.83
N PRO A 589 -19.47 -51.15 7.70
CA PRO A 589 -18.91 -51.43 6.39
C PRO A 589 -20.01 -51.99 5.49
N PRO A 590 -20.11 -51.55 4.22
CA PRO A 590 -21.10 -52.09 3.29
C PRO A 590 -21.03 -53.62 3.37
N PRO A 591 -22.17 -54.33 3.38
CA PRO A 591 -22.15 -55.79 3.39
C PRO A 591 -21.18 -56.26 2.31
N THR A 592 -20.20 -57.06 2.71
CA THR A 592 -19.18 -57.60 1.80
C THR A 592 -19.89 -58.14 0.57
N ALA A 593 -19.65 -57.51 -0.59
CA ALA A 593 -20.10 -58.05 -1.85
C ALA A 593 -19.56 -59.49 -1.98
N PRO A 594 -20.35 -60.46 -2.48
CA PRO A 594 -19.88 -61.82 -2.62
C PRO A 594 -18.59 -61.85 -3.43
N SER A 595 -17.62 -62.64 -2.95
CA SER A 595 -16.33 -62.84 -3.60
C SER A 595 -16.55 -63.40 -5.00
N TRP A 596 -16.44 -62.57 -6.02
CA TRP A 596 -16.16 -63.05 -7.37
C TRP A 596 -14.68 -63.37 -7.41
N VAL A 597 -14.36 -64.66 -7.28
CA VAL A 597 -13.06 -65.20 -7.64
C VAL A 597 -12.86 -64.88 -9.12
N VAL A 598 -12.03 -63.89 -9.42
CA VAL A 598 -11.45 -63.73 -10.76
C VAL A 598 -10.01 -64.19 -10.67
N SER A 599 -9.76 -65.39 -11.20
CA SER A 599 -8.43 -65.96 -11.40
C SER A 599 -7.56 -65.01 -12.22
N GLY A 600 -6.27 -64.96 -11.87
CA GLY A 600 -5.33 -63.93 -12.31
C GLY A 600 -5.25 -63.64 -13.81
N ALA A 601 -5.13 -62.35 -14.14
CA ALA A 601 -4.62 -61.88 -15.42
C ALA A 601 -4.00 -60.46 -15.39
N SER A 602 -3.89 -59.79 -14.25
CA SER A 602 -3.41 -58.38 -14.23
C SER A 602 -1.93 -58.20 -13.85
N GLN A 603 -1.26 -59.25 -13.36
CA GLN A 603 0.17 -59.17 -12.96
C GLN A 603 1.16 -59.48 -14.10
N ARG A 604 0.68 -59.82 -15.32
CA ARG A 604 1.57 -60.03 -16.49
C ARG A 604 1.69 -58.81 -17.41
N PHE A 605 0.85 -57.78 -17.25
CA PHE A 605 0.91 -56.58 -18.08
C PHE A 605 1.91 -55.53 -17.55
N ILE A 606 2.09 -55.47 -16.22
CA ILE A 606 3.07 -54.55 -15.58
C ILE A 606 4.50 -55.11 -15.65
N ALA A 607 4.67 -56.43 -15.67
CA ALA A 607 5.98 -57.08 -15.82
C ALA A 607 6.53 -57.09 -17.27
N ALA A 608 5.72 -56.72 -18.27
CA ALA A 608 6.13 -56.68 -19.68
C ALA A 608 6.71 -55.32 -20.13
N LEU A 609 6.53 -54.24 -19.33
CA LEU A 609 6.97 -52.89 -19.69
C LEU A 609 8.35 -52.52 -19.11
N ALA A 610 8.92 -53.34 -18.22
CA ALA A 610 10.24 -53.13 -17.61
C ALA A 610 11.41 -53.80 -18.38
N GLY A 611 11.15 -54.42 -19.53
CA GLY A 611 12.10 -55.26 -20.27
C GLY A 611 12.72 -54.67 -21.54
N PHE A 612 12.44 -53.42 -21.91
CA PHE A 612 13.02 -52.81 -23.12
C PHE A 612 13.88 -51.59 -22.78
N ARG A 613 15.15 -51.83 -22.50
CA ARG A 613 16.22 -50.86 -22.71
C ARG A 613 17.37 -51.53 -23.46
N ASP A 614 17.84 -50.81 -24.48
CA ASP A 614 19.20 -50.68 -25.05
C ASP A 614 19.22 -50.81 -26.58
N PRO A 615 20.25 -50.31 -27.30
CA PRO A 615 21.07 -49.10 -27.09
C PRO A 615 21.30 -48.31 -28.42
N GLY A 616 21.80 -47.06 -28.34
CA GLY A 616 22.46 -46.34 -29.46
C GLY A 616 21.67 -45.20 -30.13
N GLY A 617 22.21 -43.97 -30.09
CA GLY A 617 21.73 -42.82 -30.86
C GLY A 617 22.20 -42.82 -32.34
N PRO A 618 22.01 -41.74 -33.14
CA PRO A 618 21.57 -40.39 -32.79
C PRO A 618 20.43 -39.78 -33.66
N ALA A 619 20.02 -38.57 -33.24
CA ALA A 619 19.44 -37.46 -34.01
C ALA A 619 17.94 -37.46 -34.40
N SER A 620 17.23 -36.58 -33.67
CA SER A 620 16.26 -35.56 -34.13
C SER A 620 14.99 -35.99 -34.86
N VAL A 621 13.85 -35.42 -34.43
CA VAL A 621 12.98 -34.50 -35.22
C VAL A 621 11.57 -34.36 -34.57
N TRP A 622 11.24 -33.10 -34.24
CA TRP A 622 9.95 -32.43 -33.96
C TRP A 622 8.96 -32.95 -32.88
N LEU A 623 8.84 -32.15 -31.81
CA LEU A 623 7.68 -32.07 -30.92
C LEU A 623 6.89 -30.82 -31.31
N GLU A 624 5.68 -31.00 -31.84
CA GLU A 624 4.72 -29.92 -32.07
C GLU A 624 3.47 -30.19 -31.21
N ALA A 625 3.19 -29.24 -30.32
CA ALA A 625 2.13 -29.31 -29.34
C ALA A 625 0.79 -28.96 -29.98
N HIS A 626 -0.25 -29.73 -29.66
CA HIS A 626 -1.63 -29.35 -29.97
C HIS A 626 -2.56 -29.45 -28.75
N PRO A 627 -3.63 -28.64 -28.76
CA PRO A 627 -4.28 -28.07 -27.58
C PRO A 627 -5.53 -28.84 -27.15
N GLY A 628 -6.00 -28.57 -25.94
CA GLY A 628 -7.30 -29.00 -25.41
C GLY A 628 -8.01 -27.87 -24.65
N PRO A 629 -9.35 -27.86 -24.60
CA PRO A 629 -10.15 -26.65 -24.72
C PRO A 629 -10.70 -26.08 -23.40
N SER A 630 -10.97 -24.78 -23.45
CA SER A 630 -11.73 -23.96 -22.49
C SER A 630 -13.24 -24.28 -22.49
N ARG A 631 -13.86 -24.33 -21.30
CA ARG A 631 -15.29 -24.02 -21.12
C ARG A 631 -15.56 -23.19 -19.87
N SER A 632 -16.40 -22.19 -20.11
CA SER A 632 -17.02 -21.20 -19.25
C SER A 632 -18.16 -21.78 -18.41
N MET A 633 -18.35 -21.28 -17.18
CA MET A 633 -19.63 -21.24 -16.44
C MET A 633 -19.63 -19.92 -15.64
N LEU A 634 -20.34 -18.89 -16.10
CA LEU A 634 -21.77 -18.60 -15.94
C LEU A 634 -22.12 -18.09 -14.52
N ALA A 635 -22.43 -16.80 -14.48
CA ALA A 635 -22.94 -16.04 -13.35
C ALA A 635 -24.47 -16.17 -13.20
N GLY A 636 -24.95 -15.94 -11.99
CA GLY A 636 -26.31 -15.45 -11.71
C GLY A 636 -26.77 -15.70 -10.25
N PRO A 637 -27.76 -14.97 -9.71
CA PRO A 637 -28.16 -13.59 -9.99
C PRO A 637 -28.27 -12.70 -8.73
N ARG A 638 -28.26 -11.38 -8.96
CA ARG A 638 -28.65 -10.31 -8.01
C ARG A 638 -30.14 -10.38 -7.68
N LEU A 639 -30.48 -10.24 -6.40
CA LEU A 639 -31.81 -9.82 -5.94
C LEU A 639 -31.79 -8.30 -5.72
N ALA A 640 -32.62 -7.59 -6.47
CA ALA A 640 -32.93 -6.19 -6.27
C ALA A 640 -34.23 -6.07 -5.47
N HIS A 641 -34.19 -5.26 -4.40
CA HIS A 641 -35.37 -4.68 -3.76
C HIS A 641 -35.99 -3.62 -4.68
N VAL A 642 -37.32 -3.59 -4.78
CA VAL A 642 -38.07 -2.36 -5.05
C VAL A 642 -39.39 -2.38 -4.24
N ALA A 643 -39.64 -1.24 -3.60
CA ALA A 643 -40.86 -0.75 -2.92
C ALA A 643 -41.19 -1.36 -1.56
#